data_AF-D1BVL9-F1
#
_entry.id   AF-D1BVL9-F1
#
_cell.length_a   1.000
_cell.length_b   1.000
_cell.length_c   1.000
_cell.angle_alpha   90.00
_cell.angle_beta   90.00
_cell.angle_gamma   90.00
#
_symmetry.space_group_name_H-M   'P 1'
#
loop_
_entity.id
_entity.type
_entity.pdbx_description
1 polymer ?
#
loop_
_entity_poly.entity_id
_entity_poly.type
_entity_poly.pdbx_seq_one_letter_code
_entity_poly.pdbx_strand_id
1 'polypeptide(L)'
;MTDLLDSTPDALDPLGDLDAGTAQKATKNRAKVGSARPSSLLYTYGPGAIMDLPQFTVMPSGLDDWDRVWARRASIPRIHAPRLLDVVRRFLGYQVTELRPFPWAPKTSFASKDGDDLGVPARVFPQWLRCTGCDMLAPLTRFSYVNTNPFRPDQARFEHEKCPGYTGRPSKVPRQAVPARFLLACVDGHLDEFPYDWWVHRGGTCPAGVEFPPLRMSERTVGKGASATVHCGACSQSRPMNEAQGELGKSKLPRCRGRHPHLGVFDPKGCINEAKLMLLGASNLWFPATQSIIVMPDDPKETASSRADDVRAALGDNLTHHADNPVVLRALVRAMVSALAGLTDDEIDSITRDALAPPPSDTERADALEHFDPVELLVPEWQYLQRDPGGARHVDPNSGLALSKRLVADDLISAGVTRVLAVDKLRKVNAVVGFTRIDEMERANDLPARLAPLTRNGRPAWAVAAEDRGEGIYLQLDEHRVAAWEQEVLSSKLWDDHRESHRRNFNARFSQTSSDVDPDTRLKPPRYWLIHTLSHVLIREMAMYSGYSAASLSERIYAWPASDDRPAAAGLLIVTTASDSDGTLGGLVQLSSTASLERVMKRALERAHRCSSDPVCAQRTPKEPEDFLHGAACHTCAMASETSCERANRFLDRRFLVPLPGLEVRAFFG
;
A
#
# COMPACT_ATOMS: atom_id res chain seq x y z
N MET A 1 -18.67 -14.87 -24.77
CA MET A 1 -18.05 -14.38 -26.01
C MET A 1 -18.28 -12.89 -26.06
N THR A 2 -17.20 -12.16 -25.88
CA THR A 2 -17.09 -10.71 -25.61
C THR A 2 -15.94 -10.16 -26.44
N ASP A 3 -15.78 -10.71 -27.65
CA ASP A 3 -14.49 -10.77 -28.34
C ASP A 3 -14.15 -9.50 -29.14
N LEU A 4 -14.90 -8.40 -28.95
CA LEU A 4 -14.54 -7.10 -29.55
C LEU A 4 -13.50 -6.30 -28.76
N LEU A 5 -13.02 -6.82 -27.63
CA LEU A 5 -11.86 -6.27 -26.91
C LEU A 5 -10.69 -7.27 -26.83
N ASP A 6 -10.76 -8.36 -27.61
CA ASP A 6 -9.97 -9.59 -27.38
C ASP A 6 -9.01 -9.91 -28.54
N SER A 7 -8.37 -8.88 -29.11
CA SER A 7 -7.32 -9.08 -30.11
C SER A 7 -6.04 -8.37 -29.68
N THR A 8 -5.01 -9.17 -29.40
CA THR A 8 -3.62 -8.82 -29.00
C THR A 8 -3.48 -8.15 -27.62
N PRO A 9 -2.40 -8.44 -26.85
CA PRO A 9 -2.03 -7.61 -25.71
C PRO A 9 -1.75 -6.22 -26.27
N ASP A 10 -2.78 -5.37 -26.22
CA ASP A 10 -2.72 -4.01 -26.73
C ASP A 10 -1.74 -3.28 -25.82
N ALA A 11 -0.47 -3.24 -26.26
CA ALA A 11 0.63 -2.67 -25.52
C ALA A 11 0.24 -1.23 -25.22
N LEU A 12 0.13 -0.90 -23.93
CA LEU A 12 -0.25 0.44 -23.54
C LEU A 12 0.81 1.39 -24.10
N ASP A 13 0.41 2.26 -25.01
CA ASP A 13 1.28 3.30 -25.55
C ASP A 13 0.88 4.66 -24.96
N PRO A 14 1.29 4.96 -23.71
CA PRO A 14 0.97 6.24 -23.08
C PRO A 14 1.73 7.40 -23.75
N LEU A 15 2.71 7.11 -24.62
CA LEU A 15 3.59 8.07 -25.28
C LEU A 15 3.30 8.23 -26.78
N GLY A 16 2.48 7.38 -27.38
CA GLY A 16 2.20 7.40 -28.82
C GLY A 16 1.67 8.75 -29.28
N ASP A 17 0.84 9.40 -28.46
CA ASP A 17 0.34 10.77 -28.72
C ASP A 17 1.43 11.85 -28.66
N LEU A 18 2.50 11.63 -27.89
CA LEU A 18 3.66 12.54 -27.78
C LEU A 18 4.66 12.31 -28.91
N ASP A 19 4.89 11.05 -29.27
CA ASP A 19 5.86 10.63 -30.29
C ASP A 19 5.34 10.92 -31.72
N ALA A 20 4.01 10.93 -31.91
CA ALA A 20 3.40 11.07 -33.22
C ALA A 20 3.47 12.47 -33.85
N GLY A 21 4.25 13.43 -33.32
CA GLY A 21 4.66 14.76 -33.85
C GLY A 21 3.77 15.52 -34.87
N THR A 22 3.35 14.88 -35.96
CA THR A 22 2.42 15.33 -37.01
C THR A 22 0.95 14.92 -36.80
N ALA A 23 0.64 13.79 -36.16
CA ALA A 23 -0.74 13.27 -35.96
C ALA A 23 -1.56 14.10 -34.95
N GLN A 24 -0.91 14.80 -34.03
CA GLN A 24 -1.55 15.68 -33.04
C GLN A 24 -2.28 16.87 -33.68
N LYS A 25 -2.01 17.19 -34.96
CA LYS A 25 -2.78 18.19 -35.72
C LYS A 25 -4.23 17.75 -35.98
N ALA A 26 -4.54 16.45 -35.94
CA ALA A 26 -5.86 15.93 -36.29
C ALA A 26 -6.88 15.94 -35.14
N THR A 27 -6.49 15.65 -33.89
CA THR A 27 -7.45 15.49 -32.76
C THR A 27 -7.22 16.41 -31.55
N LYS A 28 -6.07 17.11 -31.43
CA LYS A 28 -5.70 18.01 -30.30
C LYS A 28 -5.83 17.41 -28.87
N ASN A 29 -6.15 16.13 -28.74
CA ASN A 29 -6.30 15.44 -27.46
C ASN A 29 -4.92 15.13 -26.84
N ARG A 30 -4.84 15.15 -25.51
CA ARG A 30 -3.60 14.90 -24.76
C ARG A 30 -3.70 13.65 -23.90
N ALA A 31 -2.56 12.99 -23.71
CA ALA A 31 -2.44 11.81 -22.85
C ALA A 31 -2.47 12.14 -21.35
N LYS A 32 -1.98 13.32 -20.94
CA LYS A 32 -1.99 13.73 -19.52
C LYS A 32 -3.41 14.08 -19.07
N VAL A 33 -3.91 13.32 -18.10
CA VAL A 33 -5.29 13.42 -17.58
C VAL A 33 -5.36 13.85 -16.11
N GLY A 34 -4.22 13.91 -15.42
CA GLY A 34 -4.19 14.32 -14.02
C GLY A 34 -2.79 14.30 -13.42
N SER A 35 -2.75 14.36 -12.09
CA SER A 35 -1.54 14.29 -11.27
C SER A 35 -1.88 13.68 -9.91
N ALA A 36 -0.95 12.93 -9.32
CA ALA A 36 -1.08 12.39 -7.98
C ALA A 36 0.22 12.63 -7.19
N ARG A 37 0.11 12.70 -5.86
CA ARG A 37 1.30 12.66 -4.98
C ARG A 37 1.83 11.23 -4.91
N PRO A 38 3.15 11.01 -4.80
CA PRO A 38 3.73 9.66 -4.66
C PRO A 38 3.12 8.85 -3.51
N SER A 39 2.88 9.47 -2.36
CA SER A 39 2.23 8.80 -1.21
C SER A 39 0.82 8.31 -1.54
N SER A 40 0.04 9.08 -2.32
CA SER A 40 -1.27 8.63 -2.81
C SER A 40 -1.16 7.45 -3.76
N LEU A 41 -0.15 7.43 -4.64
CA LEU A 41 0.12 6.31 -5.54
C LEU A 41 0.63 5.07 -4.79
N LEU A 42 1.19 5.22 -3.59
CA LEU A 42 1.62 4.10 -2.77
C LEU A 42 0.46 3.47 -1.98
N TYR A 43 -0.36 4.30 -1.33
CA TYR A 43 -1.36 3.83 -0.35
C TYR A 43 -2.80 3.76 -0.86
N THR A 44 -3.14 4.40 -1.98
CA THR A 44 -4.55 4.51 -2.44
C THR A 44 -4.72 4.22 -3.92
N TYR A 45 -3.81 4.72 -4.76
CA TYR A 45 -3.92 4.74 -6.22
C TYR A 45 -2.70 4.07 -6.86
N GLY A 46 -2.27 2.93 -6.34
CA GLY A 46 -1.16 2.16 -6.91
C GLY A 46 -1.54 1.37 -8.17
N PRO A 47 -0.61 0.57 -8.71
CA PRO A 47 -0.91 -0.36 -9.80
C PRO A 47 -2.16 -1.21 -9.50
N GLY A 48 -3.11 -1.26 -10.44
CA GLY A 48 -4.37 -1.98 -10.25
C GLY A 48 -5.42 -1.30 -9.38
N ALA A 49 -5.11 -0.18 -8.72
CA ALA A 49 -6.12 0.62 -8.04
C ALA A 49 -6.99 1.38 -9.04
N ILE A 50 -8.22 1.70 -8.66
CA ILE A 50 -9.04 2.64 -9.42
C ILE A 50 -8.81 4.03 -8.86
N MET A 51 -8.32 4.94 -9.70
CA MET A 51 -8.10 6.33 -9.38
C MET A 51 -9.23 7.19 -9.95
N ASP A 52 -9.93 7.89 -9.06
CA ASP A 52 -10.98 8.82 -9.44
C ASP A 52 -10.41 10.14 -9.95
N LEU A 53 -10.63 10.44 -11.23
CA LEU A 53 -10.41 11.77 -11.80
C LEU A 53 -11.73 12.55 -11.80
N PRO A 54 -11.73 13.88 -11.99
CA PRO A 54 -12.95 14.68 -11.88
C PRO A 54 -14.12 14.27 -12.78
N GLN A 55 -13.85 13.63 -13.93
CA GLN A 55 -14.87 13.32 -14.94
C GLN A 55 -14.99 11.84 -15.32
N PHE A 56 -13.97 11.03 -15.01
CA PHE A 56 -13.90 9.59 -15.29
C PHE A 56 -12.83 8.94 -14.41
N THR A 57 -12.68 7.62 -14.49
CA THR A 57 -11.72 6.87 -13.68
C THR A 57 -10.61 6.27 -14.52
N VAL A 58 -9.42 6.17 -13.94
CA VAL A 58 -8.26 5.50 -14.54
C VAL A 58 -7.69 4.45 -13.61
N MET A 59 -6.95 3.51 -14.17
CA MET A 59 -6.22 2.48 -13.42
C MET A 59 -4.74 2.57 -13.78
N PRO A 60 -3.86 2.85 -12.81
CA PRO A 60 -2.43 2.74 -12.99
C PRO A 60 -2.04 1.33 -13.45
N SER A 61 -1.20 1.28 -14.48
CA SER A 61 -0.73 0.05 -15.11
C SER A 61 0.33 -0.68 -14.28
N GLY A 62 0.59 -1.93 -14.62
CA GLY A 62 1.72 -2.69 -14.09
C GLY A 62 3.09 -2.19 -14.58
N LEU A 63 4.15 -2.71 -13.97
CA LEU A 63 5.52 -2.19 -14.10
C LEU A 63 6.09 -2.32 -15.52
N ASP A 64 5.63 -3.29 -16.31
CA ASP A 64 6.07 -3.48 -17.70
C ASP A 64 5.84 -2.22 -18.56
N ASP A 65 4.72 -1.51 -18.33
CA ASP A 65 4.37 -0.32 -19.12
C ASP A 65 5.20 0.91 -18.68
N TRP A 66 5.84 0.85 -17.51
CA TRP A 66 6.68 1.92 -16.97
C TRP A 66 8.09 1.87 -17.55
N ASP A 67 8.58 0.69 -17.97
CA ASP A 67 9.90 0.56 -18.60
C ASP A 67 10.00 1.40 -19.87
N ARG A 68 8.91 1.57 -20.61
CA ARG A 68 8.86 2.47 -21.78
C ARG A 68 9.04 3.94 -21.39
N VAL A 69 8.57 4.36 -20.22
CA VAL A 69 8.79 5.71 -19.67
C VAL A 69 10.25 5.88 -19.26
N TRP A 70 10.82 4.87 -18.60
CA TRP A 70 12.21 4.90 -18.14
C TRP A 70 13.24 4.82 -19.26
N ALA A 71 12.96 4.09 -20.34
CA ALA A 71 13.85 3.95 -21.50
C ALA A 71 14.23 5.27 -22.19
N ARG A 72 13.49 6.36 -21.91
CA ARG A 72 13.76 7.71 -22.44
C ARG A 72 14.75 8.50 -21.60
N ARG A 73 15.24 7.96 -20.49
CA ARG A 73 16.19 8.61 -19.60
C ARG A 73 17.58 8.03 -19.81
N ALA A 74 18.58 8.91 -19.76
CA ALA A 74 19.99 8.51 -19.80
C ALA A 74 20.37 7.63 -18.59
N SER A 75 19.71 7.86 -17.45
CA SER A 75 19.86 7.04 -16.25
C SER A 75 18.52 6.93 -15.53
N ILE A 76 18.32 5.77 -14.88
CA ILE A 76 17.14 5.48 -14.07
C ILE A 76 17.53 5.74 -12.60
N PRO A 77 16.80 6.61 -11.87
CA PRO A 77 17.06 6.83 -10.45
C PRO A 77 16.80 5.56 -9.63
N ARG A 78 17.66 5.31 -8.64
CA ARG A 78 17.57 4.18 -7.71
C ARG A 78 17.36 4.69 -6.29
N ILE A 79 16.52 4.00 -5.52
CA ILE A 79 16.39 4.21 -4.08
C ILE A 79 17.27 3.18 -3.37
N HIS A 80 18.30 3.65 -2.68
CA HIS A 80 19.20 2.80 -1.91
C HIS A 80 18.58 2.45 -0.55
N ALA A 81 18.25 1.17 -0.38
CA ALA A 81 17.67 0.56 0.82
C ALA A 81 17.88 -0.98 0.78
N PRO A 82 19.12 -1.48 0.99
CA PRO A 82 19.48 -2.87 0.71
C PRO A 82 18.65 -3.90 1.50
N ARG A 83 18.37 -3.62 2.77
CA ARG A 83 17.51 -4.48 3.61
C ARG A 83 16.08 -4.60 3.09
N LEU A 84 15.51 -3.49 2.61
CA LEU A 84 14.17 -3.51 2.01
C LEU A 84 14.20 -4.28 0.69
N LEU A 85 15.24 -4.09 -0.12
CA LEU A 85 15.41 -4.84 -1.37
C LEU A 85 15.49 -6.35 -1.12
N ASP A 86 16.20 -6.80 -0.09
CA ASP A 86 16.24 -8.23 0.29
C ASP A 86 14.85 -8.79 0.58
N VAL A 87 14.05 -8.09 1.40
CA VAL A 87 12.68 -8.53 1.69
C VAL A 87 11.81 -8.49 0.44
N VAL A 88 11.90 -7.44 -0.37
CA VAL A 88 11.17 -7.35 -1.64
C VAL A 88 11.50 -8.53 -2.56
N ARG A 89 12.75 -9.00 -2.59
CA ARG A 89 13.17 -10.19 -3.35
C ARG A 89 12.52 -11.49 -2.84
N ARG A 90 12.25 -11.61 -1.53
CA ARG A 90 11.51 -12.76 -0.98
C ARG A 90 10.08 -12.83 -1.55
N PHE A 91 9.41 -11.68 -1.64
CA PHE A 91 8.06 -11.55 -2.21
C PHE A 91 8.02 -11.70 -3.74
N LEU A 92 8.87 -10.97 -4.46
CA LEU A 92 8.79 -10.81 -5.93
C LEU A 92 9.77 -11.70 -6.71
N GLY A 93 10.76 -12.28 -6.05
CA GLY A 93 11.85 -13.05 -6.68
C GLY A 93 13.18 -12.31 -6.70
N TYR A 94 14.28 -13.07 -6.66
CA TYR A 94 15.66 -12.55 -6.65
C TYR A 94 16.10 -11.95 -7.99
N GLN A 95 15.31 -12.07 -9.05
CA GLN A 95 15.54 -11.31 -10.28
C GLN A 95 15.28 -9.80 -10.11
N VAL A 96 14.69 -9.37 -8.99
CA VAL A 96 14.57 -7.95 -8.63
C VAL A 96 15.94 -7.41 -8.22
N THR A 97 16.51 -6.50 -9.01
CA THR A 97 17.86 -5.96 -8.77
C THR A 97 17.86 -4.58 -8.11
N GLU A 98 16.77 -3.84 -8.16
CA GLU A 98 16.73 -2.45 -7.71
C GLU A 98 15.33 -1.98 -7.30
N LEU A 99 15.31 -0.93 -6.46
CA LEU A 99 14.11 -0.16 -6.13
C LEU A 99 14.11 1.15 -6.93
N ARG A 100 13.03 1.43 -7.65
CA ARG A 100 12.89 2.65 -8.47
C ARG A 100 11.80 3.56 -7.90
N PRO A 101 11.96 4.89 -7.95
CA PRO A 101 10.89 5.82 -7.59
C PRO A 101 9.75 5.78 -8.60
N PHE A 102 8.64 6.45 -8.30
CA PHE A 102 7.63 6.77 -9.30
C PHE A 102 8.24 7.66 -10.41
N PRO A 103 7.90 7.47 -11.71
CA PRO A 103 8.40 8.30 -12.79
C PRO A 103 8.03 9.77 -12.61
N TRP A 104 9.02 10.57 -12.19
CA TRP A 104 8.88 12.00 -11.97
C TRP A 104 10.25 12.69 -12.02
N ALA A 105 10.28 13.92 -12.52
CA ALA A 105 11.44 14.79 -12.41
C ALA A 105 10.99 16.23 -12.12
N PRO A 106 11.76 16.99 -11.33
CA PRO A 106 11.49 18.40 -11.13
C PRO A 106 11.68 19.16 -12.44
N LYS A 107 10.84 20.17 -12.69
CA LYS A 107 11.05 21.07 -13.81
C LYS A 107 12.26 21.96 -13.53
N THR A 108 13.22 21.96 -14.44
CA THR A 108 14.43 22.80 -14.36
C THR A 108 14.12 24.29 -14.51
N SER A 109 13.03 24.64 -15.20
CA SER A 109 12.48 26.00 -15.29
C SER A 109 10.99 25.96 -15.66
N PHE A 110 10.29 27.10 -15.52
CA PHE A 110 8.88 27.22 -15.90
C PHE A 110 8.60 26.90 -17.38
N ALA A 111 9.57 27.17 -18.26
CA ALA A 111 9.47 26.88 -19.70
C ALA A 111 9.96 25.47 -20.08
N SER A 112 10.55 24.73 -19.14
CA SER A 112 11.07 23.40 -19.42
C SER A 112 9.93 22.39 -19.63
N LYS A 113 10.10 21.59 -20.68
CA LYS A 113 9.28 20.40 -20.96
C LYS A 113 9.90 19.14 -20.36
N ASP A 114 11.05 19.25 -19.70
CA ASP A 114 11.71 18.13 -19.04
C ASP A 114 10.77 17.51 -18.00
N GLY A 115 10.48 16.23 -18.16
CA GLY A 115 9.62 15.49 -17.25
C GLY A 115 8.13 15.56 -17.59
N ASP A 116 7.70 16.29 -18.63
CA ASP A 116 6.29 16.27 -19.09
C ASP A 116 5.90 14.88 -19.66
N ASP A 117 6.89 14.10 -20.06
CA ASP A 117 6.80 12.71 -20.49
C ASP A 117 7.01 11.70 -19.35
N LEU A 118 7.32 12.16 -18.13
CA LEU A 118 7.34 11.32 -16.93
C LEU A 118 5.96 11.33 -16.28
N GLY A 119 5.43 10.14 -16.08
CA GLY A 119 4.20 9.91 -15.35
C GLY A 119 3.95 8.42 -15.21
N VAL A 120 3.05 8.07 -14.30
CA VAL A 120 2.58 6.69 -14.17
C VAL A 120 1.64 6.38 -15.33
N PRO A 121 1.96 5.42 -16.20
CA PRO A 121 1.04 5.01 -17.26
C PRO A 121 -0.23 4.43 -16.66
N ALA A 122 -1.38 4.78 -17.24
CA ALA A 122 -2.68 4.36 -16.76
C ALA A 122 -3.63 4.07 -17.92
N ARG A 123 -4.64 3.23 -17.67
CA ARG A 123 -5.70 2.88 -18.62
C ARG A 123 -7.03 3.45 -18.13
N VAL A 124 -7.93 3.80 -19.04
CA VAL A 124 -9.32 4.09 -18.66
C VAL A 124 -9.95 2.79 -18.15
N PHE A 125 -10.43 2.80 -16.92
CA PHE A 125 -11.12 1.65 -16.32
C PHE A 125 -12.18 2.12 -15.30
N PRO A 126 -13.42 1.61 -15.36
CA PRO A 126 -13.94 0.71 -16.38
C PRO A 126 -14.05 1.39 -17.75
N GLN A 127 -14.06 0.58 -18.80
CA GLN A 127 -14.27 1.00 -20.18
C GLN A 127 -15.77 1.07 -20.54
N TRP A 128 -16.65 0.44 -19.78
CA TRP A 128 -18.09 0.69 -19.85
C TRP A 128 -18.45 2.04 -19.24
N LEU A 129 -19.14 2.89 -20.01
CA LEU A 129 -19.60 4.21 -19.60
C LEU A 129 -21.14 4.31 -19.76
N ARG A 130 -21.75 5.17 -18.94
CA ARG A 130 -23.15 5.57 -19.01
C ARG A 130 -23.27 7.04 -19.41
N CYS A 131 -24.05 7.33 -20.44
CA CYS A 131 -24.45 8.69 -20.79
C CYS A 131 -25.40 9.28 -19.73
N THR A 132 -25.06 10.43 -19.17
CA THR A 132 -25.90 11.14 -18.18
C THR A 132 -27.21 11.70 -18.75
N GLY A 133 -27.28 11.85 -20.09
CA GLY A 133 -28.42 12.48 -20.77
C GLY A 133 -29.48 11.52 -21.33
N CYS A 134 -29.10 10.30 -21.72
CA CYS A 134 -30.04 9.33 -22.33
C CYS A 134 -29.92 7.91 -21.77
N ASP A 135 -29.14 7.74 -20.69
CA ASP A 135 -28.87 6.46 -20.02
C ASP A 135 -28.21 5.38 -20.87
N MET A 136 -27.76 5.70 -22.09
CA MET A 136 -27.00 4.77 -22.93
C MET A 136 -25.82 4.21 -22.16
N LEU A 137 -25.76 2.88 -22.07
CA LEU A 137 -24.69 2.12 -21.43
C LEU A 137 -23.92 1.40 -22.54
N ALA A 138 -22.65 1.75 -22.72
CA ALA A 138 -21.84 1.22 -23.81
C ALA A 138 -20.34 1.25 -23.50
N PRO A 139 -19.51 0.50 -24.24
CA PRO A 139 -18.06 0.65 -24.19
C PRO A 139 -17.61 2.06 -24.61
N LEU A 140 -16.44 2.49 -24.13
CA LEU A 140 -15.88 3.82 -24.36
C LEU A 140 -15.74 4.18 -25.84
N THR A 141 -15.61 3.18 -26.73
CA THR A 141 -15.53 3.35 -28.19
C THR A 141 -16.80 3.94 -28.81
N ARG A 142 -17.92 3.95 -28.07
CA ARG A 142 -19.16 4.63 -28.46
C ARG A 142 -19.24 6.09 -28.02
N PHE A 143 -18.22 6.59 -27.33
CA PHE A 143 -18.14 7.95 -26.82
C PHE A 143 -16.90 8.66 -27.37
N SER A 144 -16.97 9.99 -27.45
CA SER A 144 -15.84 10.81 -27.89
C SER A 144 -15.01 11.24 -26.69
N TYR A 145 -13.70 11.03 -26.75
CA TYR A 145 -12.76 11.52 -25.75
C TYR A 145 -12.35 12.98 -26.06
N VAL A 146 -12.38 13.84 -25.04
CA VAL A 146 -12.05 15.27 -25.16
C VAL A 146 -11.05 15.66 -24.08
N ASN A 147 -9.83 16.02 -24.50
CA ASN A 147 -8.77 16.58 -23.65
C ASN A 147 -7.91 17.59 -24.43
N THR A 148 -8.52 18.70 -24.80
CA THR A 148 -7.92 19.68 -25.72
C THR A 148 -7.28 20.89 -25.03
N ASN A 149 -7.33 21.00 -23.70
CA ASN A 149 -6.70 22.09 -22.93
C ASN A 149 -5.41 21.61 -22.22
N PRO A 150 -4.21 22.13 -22.55
CA PRO A 150 -2.95 21.68 -21.96
C PRO A 150 -2.81 21.99 -20.48
N PHE A 151 -3.45 23.05 -20.01
CA PHE A 151 -3.32 23.55 -18.64
C PHE A 151 -4.44 23.05 -17.73
N ARG A 152 -5.43 22.33 -18.29
CA ARG A 152 -6.60 21.82 -17.58
C ARG A 152 -6.84 20.34 -17.86
N PRO A 153 -5.89 19.46 -17.48
CA PRO A 153 -6.07 18.02 -17.60
C PRO A 153 -7.29 17.52 -16.80
N ASP A 154 -7.71 18.25 -15.76
CA ASP A 154 -8.93 18.02 -14.99
C ASP A 154 -10.22 18.09 -15.82
N GLN A 155 -10.18 18.70 -17.01
CA GLN A 155 -11.32 18.79 -17.94
C GLN A 155 -11.42 17.61 -18.92
N ALA A 156 -10.44 16.69 -18.90
CA ALA A 156 -10.45 15.49 -19.71
C ALA A 156 -11.71 14.66 -19.40
N ARG A 157 -12.47 14.27 -20.44
CA ARG A 157 -13.75 13.58 -20.26
C ARG A 157 -14.18 12.81 -21.50
N PHE A 158 -15.19 11.97 -21.32
CA PHE A 158 -15.92 11.31 -22.42
C PHE A 158 -17.28 11.96 -22.63
N GLU A 159 -17.66 12.15 -23.90
CA GLU A 159 -18.91 12.79 -24.29
C GLU A 159 -19.69 11.95 -25.31
N HIS A 160 -21.01 11.97 -25.18
CA HIS A 160 -21.95 11.49 -26.19
C HIS A 160 -22.37 12.68 -27.07
N GLU A 161 -21.73 12.83 -28.22
CA GLU A 161 -21.90 13.99 -29.12
C GLU A 161 -23.33 14.19 -29.59
N LYS A 162 -23.93 13.15 -30.19
CA LYS A 162 -25.28 13.19 -30.78
C LYS A 162 -26.31 12.58 -29.82
N CYS A 163 -26.27 12.98 -28.56
CA CYS A 163 -27.14 12.42 -27.53
C CYS A 163 -28.62 12.77 -27.79
N PRO A 164 -29.52 11.78 -27.92
CA PRO A 164 -30.97 12.02 -28.12
C PRO A 164 -31.67 12.54 -26.86
N GLY A 165 -30.97 12.62 -25.72
CA GLY A 165 -31.57 12.93 -24.42
C GLY A 165 -32.64 11.91 -23.99
N TYR A 166 -33.32 12.19 -22.88
CA TYR A 166 -34.46 11.39 -22.42
C TYR A 166 -35.69 11.51 -23.33
N THR A 167 -35.84 12.64 -24.03
CA THR A 167 -37.01 12.96 -24.84
C THR A 167 -36.91 12.51 -26.30
N GLY A 168 -35.79 11.89 -26.69
CA GLY A 168 -35.56 11.43 -28.06
C GLY A 168 -35.19 12.53 -29.07
N ARG A 169 -35.05 13.78 -28.63
CA ARG A 169 -34.61 14.91 -29.47
C ARG A 169 -33.10 15.12 -29.32
N PRO A 170 -32.31 15.02 -30.40
CA PRO A 170 -30.87 15.23 -30.36
C PRO A 170 -30.53 16.59 -29.72
N SER A 171 -29.77 16.56 -28.64
CA SER A 171 -29.22 17.76 -28.03
C SER A 171 -28.07 18.28 -28.90
N LYS A 172 -28.02 19.60 -29.14
CA LYS A 172 -26.85 20.23 -29.78
C LYS A 172 -25.62 20.26 -28.86
N VAL A 173 -25.82 20.05 -27.56
CA VAL A 173 -24.76 20.04 -26.56
C VAL A 173 -24.44 18.58 -26.23
N PRO A 174 -23.18 18.14 -26.41
CA PRO A 174 -22.74 16.81 -26.02
C PRO A 174 -23.04 16.54 -24.54
N ARG A 175 -23.36 15.28 -24.21
CA ARG A 175 -23.65 14.89 -22.82
C ARG A 175 -22.50 14.06 -22.27
N GLN A 176 -22.09 14.36 -21.04
CA GLN A 176 -21.01 13.62 -20.40
C GLN A 176 -21.37 12.14 -20.21
N ALA A 177 -20.40 11.28 -20.50
CA ALA A 177 -20.44 9.87 -20.15
C ALA A 177 -19.61 9.63 -18.89
N VAL A 178 -20.20 8.95 -17.91
CA VAL A 178 -19.57 8.62 -16.63
C VAL A 178 -19.29 7.12 -16.54
N PRO A 179 -18.28 6.67 -15.79
CA PRO A 179 -17.98 5.25 -15.63
C PRO A 179 -19.17 4.43 -15.12
N ALA A 180 -19.36 3.24 -15.67
CA ALA A 180 -20.38 2.33 -15.20
C ALA A 180 -19.96 1.75 -13.83
N ARG A 181 -20.84 1.84 -12.84
CA ARG A 181 -20.47 1.66 -11.43
C ARG A 181 -20.37 0.22 -10.92
N PHE A 182 -20.73 -0.78 -11.72
CA PHE A 182 -20.73 -2.18 -11.29
C PHE A 182 -19.51 -2.91 -11.86
N LEU A 183 -18.84 -3.66 -11.00
CA LEU A 183 -17.63 -4.44 -11.29
C LEU A 183 -17.77 -5.85 -10.70
N LEU A 184 -16.90 -6.75 -11.13
CA LEU A 184 -16.74 -8.10 -10.57
C LEU A 184 -15.32 -8.26 -10.07
N ALA A 185 -15.13 -8.75 -8.85
CA ALA A 185 -13.81 -9.05 -8.28
C ALA A 185 -13.78 -10.43 -7.64
N CYS A 186 -12.61 -11.03 -7.50
CA CYS A 186 -12.42 -12.27 -6.73
C CYS A 186 -11.26 -12.13 -5.72
N VAL A 187 -11.10 -13.15 -4.88
CA VAL A 187 -10.11 -13.17 -3.79
C VAL A 187 -8.66 -13.32 -4.26
N ASP A 188 -8.44 -13.75 -5.51
CA ASP A 188 -7.10 -13.84 -6.14
C ASP A 188 -6.66 -12.50 -6.77
N GLY A 189 -7.41 -11.41 -6.51
CA GLY A 189 -7.05 -10.08 -6.97
C GLY A 189 -7.48 -9.73 -8.41
N HIS A 190 -8.18 -10.63 -9.11
CA HIS A 190 -8.80 -10.31 -10.41
C HIS A 190 -9.88 -9.25 -10.27
N LEU A 191 -10.01 -8.43 -11.31
CA LEU A 191 -11.02 -7.40 -11.41
C LEU A 191 -11.53 -7.35 -12.84
N ASP A 192 -12.84 -7.23 -12.99
CA ASP A 192 -13.49 -7.20 -14.28
C ASP A 192 -14.66 -6.22 -14.29
N GLU A 193 -15.03 -5.83 -15.49
CA GLU A 193 -16.20 -5.01 -15.73
C GLU A 193 -17.45 -5.88 -15.65
N PHE A 194 -18.55 -5.31 -15.16
CA PHE A 194 -19.77 -6.07 -15.08
C PHE A 194 -20.31 -6.41 -16.49
N PRO A 195 -20.67 -7.67 -16.77
CA PRO A 195 -21.07 -8.08 -18.10
C PRO A 195 -22.55 -7.76 -18.34
N TYR A 196 -22.83 -6.48 -18.62
CA TYR A 196 -24.20 -5.93 -18.69
C TYR A 196 -25.11 -6.61 -19.72
N ASP A 197 -24.57 -6.94 -20.89
CA ASP A 197 -25.32 -7.65 -21.94
C ASP A 197 -25.72 -9.07 -21.50
N TRP A 198 -24.74 -9.84 -21.03
CA TRP A 198 -24.97 -11.17 -20.44
C TRP A 198 -25.98 -11.11 -19.29
N TRP A 199 -25.86 -10.09 -18.44
CA TRP A 199 -26.72 -9.93 -17.27
C TRP A 199 -28.19 -9.72 -17.64
N VAL A 200 -28.47 -8.77 -18.54
CA VAL A 200 -29.85 -8.44 -18.93
C VAL A 200 -30.54 -9.62 -19.61
N HIS A 201 -29.79 -10.44 -20.35
CA HIS A 201 -30.27 -11.63 -21.04
C HIS A 201 -30.16 -12.92 -20.20
N ARG A 202 -29.95 -12.81 -18.88
CA ARG A 202 -29.90 -13.95 -17.93
C ARG A 202 -28.90 -15.04 -18.33
N GLY A 203 -27.79 -14.62 -18.92
CA GLY A 203 -26.69 -15.45 -19.38
C GLY A 203 -26.80 -15.98 -20.81
N GLY A 204 -27.90 -15.69 -21.50
CA GLY A 204 -28.04 -15.93 -22.93
C GLY A 204 -27.54 -14.75 -23.78
N THR A 205 -27.80 -14.85 -25.09
CA THR A 205 -27.60 -13.77 -26.06
C THR A 205 -28.90 -12.99 -26.28
N CYS A 206 -28.82 -11.85 -26.96
CA CYS A 206 -30.00 -11.07 -27.30
C CYS A 206 -30.97 -11.88 -28.19
N PRO A 207 -32.24 -12.08 -27.80
CA PRO A 207 -33.22 -12.82 -28.61
C PRO A 207 -33.51 -12.20 -29.98
N ALA A 208 -33.20 -10.91 -30.15
CA ALA A 208 -33.32 -10.20 -31.42
C ALA A 208 -32.17 -10.51 -32.41
N GLY A 209 -31.21 -11.37 -32.03
CA GLY A 209 -30.07 -11.75 -32.89
C GLY A 209 -29.03 -10.65 -33.10
N VAL A 210 -29.06 -9.59 -32.27
CA VAL A 210 -28.13 -8.46 -32.35
C VAL A 210 -26.89 -8.76 -31.52
N GLU A 211 -25.72 -8.66 -32.14
CA GLU A 211 -24.42 -8.92 -31.50
C GLU A 211 -24.06 -7.85 -30.45
N PHE A 212 -24.36 -6.58 -30.73
CA PHE A 212 -24.13 -5.45 -29.81
C PHE A 212 -25.44 -4.73 -29.50
N PRO A 213 -26.27 -5.28 -28.59
CA PRO A 213 -27.55 -4.69 -28.28
C PRO A 213 -27.36 -3.30 -27.64
N PRO A 214 -28.19 -2.30 -28.01
CA PRO A 214 -28.14 -0.99 -27.40
C PRO A 214 -28.66 -1.08 -25.96
N LEU A 215 -27.77 -0.99 -24.98
CA LEU A 215 -28.13 -1.07 -23.57
C LEU A 215 -28.42 0.33 -22.99
N ARG A 216 -29.30 0.37 -21.99
CA ARG A 216 -29.53 1.56 -21.14
C ARG A 216 -29.53 1.16 -19.67
N MET A 217 -28.99 2.02 -18.82
CA MET A 217 -29.04 1.84 -17.36
C MET A 217 -29.80 2.99 -16.72
N SER A 218 -31.04 2.73 -16.31
CA SER A 218 -31.88 3.72 -15.64
C SER A 218 -31.70 3.63 -14.13
N GLU A 219 -31.56 4.78 -13.47
CA GLU A 219 -31.51 4.87 -12.00
C GLU A 219 -32.69 5.68 -11.49
N ARG A 220 -33.61 5.02 -10.77
CA ARG A 220 -34.85 5.65 -10.29
C ARG A 220 -34.64 6.56 -9.07
N THR A 221 -33.46 6.54 -8.45
CA THR A 221 -33.14 7.36 -7.27
C THR A 221 -31.65 7.70 -7.27
N VAL A 222 -31.32 8.97 -7.52
CA VAL A 222 -29.96 9.48 -7.37
C VAL A 222 -29.54 9.28 -5.90
N GLY A 223 -28.46 8.54 -5.65
CA GLY A 223 -27.86 8.43 -4.31
C GLY A 223 -28.28 7.26 -3.42
N LYS A 224 -29.14 6.31 -3.85
CA LYS A 224 -29.37 5.04 -3.11
C LYS A 224 -28.86 3.83 -3.90
N GLY A 225 -27.75 3.26 -3.44
CA GLY A 225 -26.78 2.41 -4.15
C GLY A 225 -27.18 1.01 -4.64
N ALA A 226 -28.43 0.76 -5.07
CA ALA A 226 -28.81 -0.55 -5.61
C ALA A 226 -29.96 -0.57 -6.64
N SER A 227 -30.61 0.57 -6.94
CA SER A 227 -31.86 0.58 -7.74
C SER A 227 -31.68 0.70 -9.26
N ALA A 228 -30.47 0.47 -9.78
CA ALA A 228 -30.23 0.52 -11.23
C ALA A 228 -30.94 -0.64 -11.93
N THR A 229 -31.53 -0.38 -13.08
CA THR A 229 -32.08 -1.40 -13.98
C THR A 229 -31.42 -1.28 -15.35
N VAL A 230 -30.92 -2.40 -15.85
CA VAL A 230 -30.35 -2.51 -17.19
C VAL A 230 -31.45 -2.93 -18.15
N HIS A 231 -31.54 -2.25 -19.28
CA HIS A 231 -32.55 -2.48 -20.33
C HIS A 231 -31.86 -2.72 -21.65
N CYS A 232 -32.36 -3.70 -22.41
CA CYS A 232 -31.98 -3.93 -23.80
C CYS A 232 -32.98 -3.21 -24.72
N GLY A 233 -32.49 -2.24 -25.50
CA GLY A 233 -33.31 -1.48 -26.44
C GLY A 233 -33.74 -2.28 -27.67
N ALA A 234 -33.13 -3.44 -27.95
CA ALA A 234 -33.47 -4.28 -29.11
C ALA A 234 -34.60 -5.29 -28.83
N CYS A 235 -34.60 -5.93 -27.65
CA CYS A 235 -35.58 -6.98 -27.31
C CYS A 235 -36.50 -6.61 -26.13
N SER A 236 -36.34 -5.40 -25.56
CA SER A 236 -37.10 -4.90 -24.40
C SER A 236 -36.95 -5.71 -23.10
N GLN A 237 -36.02 -6.67 -23.03
CA GLN A 237 -35.67 -7.30 -21.76
C GLN A 237 -35.04 -6.30 -20.80
N SER A 238 -35.31 -6.47 -19.51
CA SER A 238 -34.73 -5.66 -18.45
C SER A 238 -34.43 -6.50 -17.22
N ARG A 239 -33.40 -6.10 -16.48
CA ARG A 239 -33.00 -6.76 -15.24
C ARG A 239 -32.45 -5.78 -14.22
N PRO A 240 -32.95 -5.78 -12.97
CA PRO A 240 -32.47 -4.89 -11.93
C PRO A 240 -31.17 -5.41 -11.30
N MET A 241 -30.33 -4.50 -10.82
CA MET A 241 -29.01 -4.83 -10.25
C MET A 241 -29.07 -5.32 -8.79
N ASN A 242 -30.19 -5.11 -8.09
CA ASN A 242 -30.41 -5.70 -6.76
C ASN A 242 -30.44 -7.24 -6.80
N GLU A 243 -30.79 -7.84 -7.95
CA GLU A 243 -30.72 -9.29 -8.14
C GLU A 243 -29.28 -9.84 -8.14
N ALA A 244 -28.27 -9.00 -8.38
CA ALA A 244 -26.85 -9.37 -8.36
C ALA A 244 -26.21 -9.23 -6.97
N GLN A 245 -26.96 -8.76 -5.97
CA GLN A 245 -26.45 -8.46 -4.63
C GLN A 245 -26.75 -9.57 -3.62
N GLY A 246 -25.92 -9.65 -2.59
CA GLY A 246 -26.07 -10.59 -1.47
C GLY A 246 -25.82 -12.05 -1.86
N GLU A 247 -26.07 -12.95 -0.91
CA GLU A 247 -25.78 -14.38 -1.04
C GLU A 247 -26.55 -15.03 -2.20
N LEU A 248 -27.83 -14.67 -2.34
CA LEU A 248 -28.68 -15.14 -3.44
C LEU A 248 -28.19 -14.64 -4.81
N GLY A 249 -27.58 -13.44 -4.85
CA GLY A 249 -27.04 -12.84 -6.06
C GLY A 249 -25.81 -13.56 -6.60
N LYS A 250 -24.98 -14.14 -5.72
CA LYS A 250 -23.74 -14.85 -6.11
C LYS A 250 -24.01 -15.96 -7.13
N SER A 251 -25.05 -16.76 -6.92
CA SER A 251 -25.46 -17.84 -7.83
C SER A 251 -25.88 -17.38 -9.23
N LYS A 252 -26.17 -16.08 -9.40
CA LYS A 252 -26.62 -15.47 -10.66
C LYS A 252 -25.50 -14.74 -11.40
N LEU A 253 -24.32 -14.62 -10.81
CA LEU A 253 -23.14 -14.00 -11.40
C LEU A 253 -22.35 -15.04 -12.21
N PRO A 254 -21.61 -14.60 -13.24
CA PRO A 254 -20.68 -15.50 -13.93
C PRO A 254 -19.48 -15.80 -13.02
N ARG A 255 -18.75 -16.87 -13.34
CA ARG A 255 -17.46 -17.15 -12.72
C ARG A 255 -16.44 -16.08 -13.07
N CYS A 256 -15.41 -15.95 -12.23
CA CYS A 256 -14.31 -15.05 -12.52
C CYS A 256 -13.56 -15.50 -13.78
N ARG A 257 -13.26 -14.55 -14.67
CA ARG A 257 -12.53 -14.82 -15.93
C ARG A 257 -11.00 -14.82 -15.75
N GLY A 258 -10.51 -14.43 -14.58
CA GLY A 258 -9.07 -14.28 -14.36
C GLY A 258 -8.48 -12.98 -14.91
N ARG A 259 -9.27 -11.90 -15.04
CA ARG A 259 -8.80 -10.66 -15.67
C ARG A 259 -7.91 -9.84 -14.73
N HIS A 260 -6.77 -9.37 -15.25
CA HIS A 260 -5.91 -8.36 -14.65
C HIS A 260 -5.89 -7.09 -15.52
N PRO A 261 -6.82 -6.14 -15.31
CA PRO A 261 -6.97 -4.98 -16.20
C PRO A 261 -5.74 -4.05 -16.21
N HIS A 262 -5.00 -3.98 -15.10
CA HIS A 262 -3.76 -3.19 -14.99
C HIS A 262 -2.62 -3.73 -15.84
N LEU A 263 -2.65 -5.02 -16.16
CA LEU A 263 -1.69 -5.68 -17.05
C LEU A 263 -2.22 -5.83 -18.48
N GLY A 264 -3.55 -5.72 -18.64
CA GLY A 264 -4.24 -5.99 -19.90
C GLY A 264 -4.19 -7.46 -20.31
N VAL A 265 -4.17 -8.37 -19.33
CA VAL A 265 -4.12 -9.82 -19.58
C VAL A 265 -5.19 -10.55 -18.78
N PHE A 266 -5.43 -11.81 -19.17
CA PHE A 266 -6.20 -12.78 -18.40
C PHE A 266 -5.26 -13.91 -17.97
N ASP A 267 -5.55 -14.51 -16.83
CA ASP A 267 -4.86 -15.73 -16.43
C ASP A 267 -5.13 -16.84 -17.45
N PRO A 268 -4.08 -17.46 -18.02
CA PRO A 268 -4.24 -18.47 -19.07
C PRO A 268 -5.08 -19.69 -18.65
N LYS A 269 -5.10 -19.98 -17.34
CA LYS A 269 -5.86 -21.10 -16.76
C LYS A 269 -7.28 -20.71 -16.34
N GLY A 270 -7.68 -19.45 -16.53
CA GLY A 270 -8.89 -18.88 -15.94
C GLY A 270 -8.83 -18.81 -14.42
N CYS A 271 -9.97 -18.57 -13.78
CA CYS A 271 -10.07 -18.52 -12.32
C CYS A 271 -11.19 -19.47 -11.84
N ILE A 272 -10.92 -20.22 -10.77
CA ILE A 272 -11.89 -21.15 -10.17
C ILE A 272 -12.83 -20.46 -9.17
N ASN A 273 -12.49 -19.25 -8.73
CA ASN A 273 -13.22 -18.54 -7.71
C ASN A 273 -14.52 -17.91 -8.23
N GLU A 274 -15.48 -17.79 -7.32
CA GLU A 274 -16.71 -17.04 -7.56
C GLU A 274 -16.43 -15.54 -7.62
N ALA A 275 -17.07 -14.85 -8.56
CA ALA A 275 -17.00 -13.40 -8.63
C ALA A 275 -17.95 -12.76 -7.61
N LYS A 276 -17.48 -11.73 -6.91
CA LYS A 276 -18.29 -10.87 -6.06
C LYS A 276 -18.62 -9.59 -6.81
N LEU A 277 -19.89 -9.18 -6.76
CA LEU A 277 -20.31 -7.87 -7.25
C LEU A 277 -19.69 -6.77 -6.38
N MET A 278 -19.00 -5.84 -7.02
CA MET A 278 -18.40 -4.67 -6.38
C MET A 278 -18.95 -3.38 -6.99
N LEU A 279 -19.05 -2.35 -6.17
CA LEU A 279 -19.32 -0.99 -6.66
C LEU A 279 -18.00 -0.26 -6.90
N LEU A 280 -17.95 0.54 -7.96
CA LEU A 280 -16.89 1.51 -8.20
C LEU A 280 -16.78 2.43 -6.98
N GLY A 281 -15.57 2.56 -6.43
CA GLY A 281 -15.30 3.32 -5.20
C GLY A 281 -15.51 2.55 -3.90
N ALA A 282 -15.81 1.25 -3.93
CA ALA A 282 -15.83 0.44 -2.71
C ALA A 282 -14.43 0.33 -2.09
N SER A 283 -14.31 0.57 -0.78
CA SER A 283 -13.02 0.65 -0.07
C SER A 283 -12.23 -0.66 -0.06
N ASN A 284 -12.89 -1.80 -0.26
CA ASN A 284 -12.28 -3.12 -0.34
C ASN A 284 -11.99 -3.58 -1.77
N LEU A 285 -12.00 -2.67 -2.75
CA LEU A 285 -11.58 -2.99 -4.12
C LEU A 285 -10.08 -3.20 -4.23
N TRP A 286 -9.26 -2.55 -3.40
CA TRP A 286 -7.80 -2.59 -3.53
C TRP A 286 -7.16 -2.29 -2.18
N PHE A 287 -6.26 -3.16 -1.74
CA PHE A 287 -5.42 -2.95 -0.57
C PHE A 287 -3.95 -3.06 -1.00
N PRO A 288 -3.11 -2.04 -0.71
CA PRO A 288 -1.70 -2.11 -1.04
C PRO A 288 -1.03 -3.25 -0.27
N ALA A 289 -0.12 -3.97 -0.92
CA ALA A 289 0.84 -4.82 -0.23
C ALA A 289 2.20 -4.12 -0.27
N THR A 290 2.62 -3.60 0.88
CA THR A 290 3.86 -2.83 0.99
C THR A 290 4.77 -3.36 2.08
N GLN A 291 6.07 -3.15 1.88
CA GLN A 291 7.11 -3.37 2.89
C GLN A 291 7.80 -2.04 3.15
N SER A 292 8.10 -1.74 4.41
CA SER A 292 8.67 -0.45 4.79
C SER A 292 9.76 -0.57 5.83
N ILE A 293 10.76 0.29 5.68
CA ILE A 293 11.85 0.45 6.65
C ILE A 293 12.10 1.93 6.94
N ILE A 294 12.63 2.19 8.12
CA ILE A 294 13.44 3.39 8.36
C ILE A 294 14.87 3.04 7.96
N VAL A 295 15.46 3.87 7.12
CA VAL A 295 16.83 3.67 6.64
C VAL A 295 17.79 3.93 7.80
N MET A 296 18.37 2.84 8.29
CA MET A 296 19.46 2.87 9.26
C MET A 296 20.80 2.84 8.51
N PRO A 297 21.92 3.18 9.18
CA PRO A 297 23.24 2.96 8.59
C PRO A 297 23.47 1.47 8.32
N ASP A 298 24.01 1.17 7.15
CA ASP A 298 24.24 -0.20 6.72
C ASP A 298 25.21 -0.92 7.67
N ASP A 299 24.87 -2.15 8.02
CA ASP A 299 25.82 -3.05 8.65
C ASP A 299 26.84 -3.61 7.63
N PRO A 300 27.92 -4.30 8.07
CA PRO A 300 28.91 -4.86 7.15
C PRO A 300 28.34 -5.86 6.13
N LYS A 301 27.31 -6.63 6.49
CA LYS A 301 26.66 -7.60 5.60
C LYS A 301 25.82 -6.88 4.55
N GLU A 302 25.06 -5.86 4.96
CA GLU A 302 24.27 -5.01 4.06
C GLU A 302 25.18 -4.27 3.07
N THR A 303 26.30 -3.74 3.56
CA THR A 303 27.32 -3.10 2.72
C THR A 303 27.89 -4.07 1.68
N ALA A 304 28.28 -5.29 2.10
CA ALA A 304 28.81 -6.30 1.19
C ALA A 304 27.79 -6.70 0.11
N SER A 305 26.53 -6.94 0.52
CA SER A 305 25.43 -7.29 -0.37
C SER A 305 25.14 -6.19 -1.40
N SER A 306 25.08 -4.92 -0.97
CA SER A 306 24.89 -3.78 -1.87
C SER A 306 26.01 -3.67 -2.90
N ARG A 307 27.27 -3.87 -2.48
CA ARG A 307 28.42 -3.83 -3.41
C ARG A 307 28.39 -4.97 -4.41
N ALA A 308 27.97 -6.16 -3.98
CA ALA A 308 27.79 -7.31 -4.88
C ALA A 308 26.67 -7.05 -5.90
N ASP A 309 25.58 -6.39 -5.49
CA ASP A 309 24.51 -5.95 -6.39
C ASP A 309 24.99 -4.91 -7.41
N ASP A 310 25.80 -3.94 -6.99
CA ASP A 310 26.40 -2.95 -7.89
C ASP A 310 27.32 -3.62 -8.93
N VAL A 311 28.11 -4.61 -8.52
CA VAL A 311 28.96 -5.40 -9.43
C VAL A 311 28.10 -6.20 -10.43
N ARG A 312 27.05 -6.89 -9.97
CA ARG A 312 26.11 -7.60 -10.86
C ARG A 312 25.49 -6.67 -11.89
N ALA A 313 25.00 -5.52 -11.45
CA ALA A 313 24.35 -4.54 -12.31
C ALA A 313 25.31 -3.91 -13.33
N ALA A 314 26.56 -3.65 -12.94
CA ALA A 314 27.54 -3.00 -13.80
C ALA A 314 28.16 -3.96 -14.82
N LEU A 315 28.53 -5.19 -14.40
CA LEU A 315 29.26 -6.12 -15.27
C LEU A 315 28.34 -6.99 -16.12
N GLY A 316 27.11 -7.28 -15.67
CA GLY A 316 26.17 -8.14 -16.40
C GLY A 316 26.80 -9.48 -16.81
N ASP A 317 26.66 -9.86 -18.08
CA ASP A 317 27.22 -11.11 -18.62
C ASP A 317 28.76 -11.20 -18.52
N ASN A 318 29.48 -10.07 -18.40
CA ASN A 318 30.93 -10.10 -18.24
C ASN A 318 31.36 -10.68 -16.89
N LEU A 319 30.49 -10.63 -15.88
CA LEU A 319 30.78 -11.19 -14.56
C LEU A 319 30.97 -12.71 -14.65
N THR A 320 30.05 -13.41 -15.33
CA THR A 320 30.13 -14.86 -15.52
C THR A 320 31.15 -15.24 -16.58
N HIS A 321 31.27 -14.45 -17.67
CA HIS A 321 32.24 -14.72 -18.73
C HIS A 321 33.70 -14.69 -18.24
N HIS A 322 34.00 -13.85 -17.24
CA HIS A 322 35.34 -13.71 -16.67
C HIS A 322 35.47 -14.33 -15.28
N ALA A 323 34.53 -15.18 -14.83
CA ALA A 323 34.53 -15.81 -13.50
C ALA A 323 35.87 -16.48 -13.14
N ASP A 324 36.53 -17.10 -14.11
CA ASP A 324 37.81 -17.81 -13.93
C ASP A 324 39.06 -16.91 -14.04
N ASN A 325 38.88 -15.61 -14.32
CA ASN A 325 39.98 -14.65 -14.50
C ASN A 325 39.85 -13.47 -13.52
N PRO A 326 40.34 -13.62 -12.27
CA PRO A 326 40.21 -12.59 -11.24
C PRO A 326 40.93 -11.29 -11.60
N VAL A 327 42.02 -11.34 -12.37
CA VAL A 327 42.75 -10.13 -12.81
C VAL A 327 41.86 -9.27 -13.72
N VAL A 328 41.18 -9.89 -14.68
CA VAL A 328 40.26 -9.19 -15.59
C VAL A 328 39.04 -8.69 -14.83
N LEU A 329 38.46 -9.50 -13.94
CA LEU A 329 37.33 -9.08 -13.11
C LEU A 329 37.65 -7.88 -12.23
N ARG A 330 38.80 -7.89 -11.54
CA ARG A 330 39.24 -6.73 -10.74
C ARG A 330 39.38 -5.48 -11.60
N ALA A 331 39.96 -5.60 -12.79
CA ALA A 331 40.11 -4.47 -13.71
C ALA A 331 38.74 -3.92 -14.15
N LEU A 332 37.79 -4.80 -14.49
CA LEU A 332 36.42 -4.42 -14.86
C LEU A 332 35.67 -3.77 -13.69
N VAL A 333 35.74 -4.34 -12.49
CA VAL A 333 35.10 -3.79 -11.29
C VAL A 333 35.63 -2.39 -11.00
N ARG A 334 36.96 -2.19 -11.00
CA ARG A 334 37.57 -0.87 -10.77
C ARG A 334 37.19 0.15 -11.85
N ALA A 335 37.01 -0.29 -13.10
CA ALA A 335 36.65 0.58 -14.21
C ALA A 335 35.17 0.95 -14.24
N MET A 336 34.28 0.02 -13.89
CA MET A 336 32.83 0.16 -14.06
C MET A 336 32.10 0.54 -12.77
N VAL A 337 32.68 0.25 -11.60
CA VAL A 337 32.11 0.57 -10.28
C VAL A 337 33.07 1.48 -9.51
N SER A 338 32.99 2.77 -9.79
CA SER A 338 33.94 3.77 -9.26
C SER A 338 34.02 3.78 -7.72
N ALA A 339 32.92 3.48 -7.02
CA ALA A 339 32.88 3.37 -5.56
C ALA A 339 33.78 2.26 -5.00
N LEU A 340 34.12 1.25 -5.80
CA LEU A 340 34.97 0.12 -5.41
C LEU A 340 36.43 0.28 -5.90
N ALA A 341 36.72 1.34 -6.67
CA ALA A 341 38.04 1.54 -7.26
C ALA A 341 39.17 1.65 -6.22
N GLY A 342 38.87 2.08 -4.99
CA GLY A 342 39.81 2.23 -3.89
C GLY A 342 39.96 1.02 -2.97
N LEU A 343 39.22 -0.07 -3.19
CA LEU A 343 39.29 -1.27 -2.34
C LEU A 343 40.52 -2.12 -2.67
N THR A 344 40.93 -2.94 -1.70
CA THR A 344 41.99 -3.94 -1.88
C THR A 344 41.55 -5.05 -2.85
N ASP A 345 42.52 -5.76 -3.43
CA ASP A 345 42.22 -6.88 -4.32
C ASP A 345 41.43 -7.99 -3.61
N ASP A 346 41.75 -8.29 -2.35
CA ASP A 346 41.04 -9.29 -1.55
C ASP A 346 39.58 -8.90 -1.28
N GLU A 347 39.32 -7.61 -1.03
CA GLU A 347 37.95 -7.09 -0.87
C GLU A 347 37.15 -7.20 -2.17
N ILE A 348 37.76 -6.84 -3.32
CA ILE A 348 37.11 -6.96 -4.62
C ILE A 348 36.82 -8.43 -4.95
N ASP A 349 37.76 -9.33 -4.65
CA ASP A 349 37.57 -10.77 -4.85
C ASP A 349 36.42 -11.30 -3.99
N SER A 350 36.31 -10.86 -2.73
CA SER A 350 35.20 -11.23 -1.87
C SER A 350 33.86 -10.75 -2.44
N ILE A 351 33.77 -9.47 -2.82
CA ILE A 351 32.56 -8.89 -3.40
C ILE A 351 32.18 -9.59 -4.70
N THR A 352 33.16 -9.90 -5.54
CA THR A 352 32.94 -10.57 -6.83
C THR A 352 32.48 -12.01 -6.63
N ARG A 353 32.98 -12.71 -5.60
CA ARG A 353 32.51 -14.03 -5.20
C ARG A 353 31.06 -14.00 -4.75
N ASP A 354 30.68 -13.02 -3.93
CA ASP A 354 29.29 -12.82 -3.50
C ASP A 354 28.37 -12.41 -4.66
N ALA A 355 28.91 -11.66 -5.64
CA ALA A 355 28.20 -11.29 -6.86
C ALA A 355 27.92 -12.50 -7.76
N LEU A 356 28.87 -13.44 -7.84
CA LEU A 356 28.81 -14.69 -8.60
C LEU A 356 27.99 -15.80 -7.92
N ALA A 357 27.72 -15.67 -6.61
CA ALA A 357 26.93 -16.66 -5.89
C ALA A 357 25.53 -16.79 -6.51
N PRO A 358 25.05 -18.03 -6.77
CA PRO A 358 23.73 -18.21 -7.34
C PRO A 358 22.67 -17.68 -6.37
N PRO A 359 21.61 -17.02 -6.87
CA PRO A 359 20.51 -16.61 -6.01
C PRO A 359 19.79 -17.83 -5.44
N PRO A 360 19.11 -17.69 -4.28
CA PRO A 360 18.26 -18.74 -3.75
C PRO A 360 17.25 -19.24 -4.79
N SER A 361 17.03 -20.55 -4.81
CA SER A 361 16.03 -21.19 -5.66
C SER A 361 14.61 -20.71 -5.32
N ASP A 362 13.67 -20.90 -6.25
CA ASP A 362 12.27 -20.54 -6.00
C ASP A 362 11.66 -21.33 -4.83
N THR A 363 12.15 -22.54 -4.56
CA THR A 363 11.75 -23.35 -3.39
C THR A 363 12.29 -22.78 -2.08
N GLU A 364 13.57 -22.41 -2.02
CA GLU A 364 14.16 -21.77 -0.83
C GLU A 364 13.51 -20.40 -0.57
N ARG A 365 13.18 -19.66 -1.62
CA ARG A 365 12.48 -18.39 -1.52
C ARG A 365 11.06 -18.57 -0.98
N ALA A 366 10.32 -19.58 -1.45
CA ALA A 366 8.98 -19.86 -0.97
C ALA A 366 8.99 -20.23 0.52
N ASP A 367 9.91 -21.08 0.93
CA ASP A 367 10.12 -21.45 2.34
C ASP A 367 10.48 -20.24 3.21
N ALA A 368 11.40 -19.39 2.75
CA ALA A 368 11.78 -18.17 3.44
C ALA A 368 10.64 -17.14 3.55
N LEU A 369 9.73 -17.11 2.57
CA LEU A 369 8.55 -16.23 2.59
C LEU A 369 7.45 -16.76 3.50
N GLU A 370 7.25 -18.09 3.56
CA GLU A 370 6.30 -18.74 4.45
C GLU A 370 6.68 -18.52 5.93
N HIS A 371 7.97 -18.59 6.24
CA HIS A 371 8.52 -18.37 7.59
C HIS A 371 8.91 -16.91 7.87
N PHE A 372 8.63 -15.98 6.94
CA PHE A 372 9.00 -14.58 7.11
C PHE A 372 8.28 -13.94 8.30
N ASP A 373 9.03 -13.51 9.31
CA ASP A 373 8.49 -12.68 10.36
C ASP A 373 8.75 -11.19 10.07
N PRO A 374 7.71 -10.35 9.91
CA PRO A 374 7.87 -8.91 9.73
C PRO A 374 8.73 -8.22 10.79
N VAL A 375 8.88 -8.80 11.99
CA VAL A 375 9.76 -8.28 13.03
C VAL A 375 11.24 -8.32 12.61
N GLU A 376 11.65 -9.20 11.69
CA GLU A 376 13.03 -9.23 11.13
C GLU A 376 13.44 -7.87 10.54
N LEU A 377 12.51 -7.13 9.92
CA LEU A 377 12.77 -5.79 9.40
C LEU A 377 13.00 -4.77 10.52
N LEU A 378 12.39 -4.98 11.69
CA LEU A 378 12.42 -4.06 12.82
C LEU A 378 13.63 -4.30 13.74
N VAL A 379 14.17 -5.52 13.78
CA VAL A 379 15.27 -5.88 14.69
C VAL A 379 16.51 -5.01 14.47
N PRO A 380 17.02 -4.78 13.24
CA PRO A 380 18.20 -3.93 13.09
C PRO A 380 17.89 -2.44 13.36
N GLU A 381 16.64 -1.99 13.11
CA GLU A 381 16.20 -0.65 13.54
C GLU A 381 16.29 -0.52 15.07
N TRP A 382 15.72 -1.48 15.79
CA TRP A 382 15.77 -1.55 17.25
C TRP A 382 17.22 -1.57 17.76
N GLN A 383 18.05 -2.50 17.26
CA GLN A 383 19.45 -2.63 17.68
C GLN A 383 20.26 -1.34 17.48
N TYR A 384 20.02 -0.62 16.39
CA TYR A 384 20.67 0.66 16.15
C TYR A 384 20.21 1.73 17.14
N LEU A 385 18.91 1.81 17.42
CA LEU A 385 18.32 2.76 18.38
C LEU A 385 18.76 2.53 19.84
N GLN A 386 19.29 1.35 20.16
CA GLN A 386 19.89 1.09 21.47
C GLN A 386 21.28 1.70 21.66
N ARG A 387 21.97 2.09 20.58
CA ARG A 387 23.31 2.66 20.66
C ARG A 387 23.22 4.13 21.09
N ASP A 388 24.14 4.55 21.95
CA ASP A 388 24.28 5.96 22.28
C ASP A 388 24.89 6.73 21.10
N PRO A 389 24.28 7.85 20.65
CA PRO A 389 24.88 8.73 19.65
C PRO A 389 26.27 9.17 20.09
N GLY A 390 27.22 9.26 19.16
CA GLY A 390 28.60 9.72 19.40
C GLY A 390 28.70 11.23 19.68
N GLY A 391 27.96 11.73 20.67
CA GLY A 391 27.85 13.14 21.03
C GLY A 391 26.40 13.58 21.30
N ALA A 392 26.18 14.88 21.47
CA ALA A 392 24.85 15.46 21.68
C ALA A 392 23.92 15.28 20.47
N ARG A 393 24.51 15.24 19.27
CA ARG A 393 23.85 14.99 17.99
C ARG A 393 24.80 14.20 17.10
N HIS A 394 24.32 13.08 16.54
CA HIS A 394 25.04 12.27 15.58
C HIS A 394 24.30 12.26 14.25
N VAL A 395 25.00 12.50 13.14
CA VAL A 395 24.46 12.44 11.79
C VAL A 395 25.26 11.40 11.02
N ASP A 396 24.58 10.36 10.55
CA ASP A 396 25.20 9.37 9.69
C ASP A 396 25.20 9.87 8.23
N PRO A 397 26.36 9.89 7.54
CA PRO A 397 26.47 10.47 6.20
C PRO A 397 25.77 9.64 5.11
N ASN A 398 25.63 8.32 5.29
CA ASN A 398 25.12 7.42 4.25
C ASN A 398 23.59 7.34 4.30
N SER A 399 23.04 7.05 5.49
CA SER A 399 21.60 7.00 5.73
C SER A 399 20.98 8.39 5.85
N GLY A 400 21.74 9.42 6.21
CA GLY A 400 21.23 10.75 6.53
C GLY A 400 20.47 10.81 7.87
N LEU A 401 20.47 9.72 8.64
CA LEU A 401 19.83 9.64 9.95
C LEU A 401 20.53 10.57 10.93
N ALA A 402 19.75 11.41 11.62
CA ALA A 402 20.25 12.29 12.66
C ALA A 402 19.57 12.00 13.99
N LEU A 403 20.35 11.63 15.02
CA LEU A 403 19.86 11.27 16.34
C LEU A 403 20.47 12.17 17.42
N SER A 404 19.63 12.54 18.39
CA SER A 404 20.03 13.28 19.59
C SER A 404 19.49 12.59 20.85
N LYS A 405 20.37 12.23 21.80
CA LYS A 405 19.95 11.63 23.07
C LYS A 405 19.29 12.69 23.95
N ARG A 406 18.16 12.34 24.58
CA ARG A 406 17.44 13.22 25.51
C ARG A 406 17.52 12.69 26.93
N LEU A 407 17.57 13.59 27.90
CA LEU A 407 17.38 13.24 29.30
C LEU A 407 15.92 12.88 29.52
N VAL A 408 15.68 11.82 30.29
CA VAL A 408 14.33 11.38 30.67
C VAL A 408 14.00 12.03 32.02
N ALA A 409 12.80 12.60 32.16
CA ALA A 409 12.36 13.18 33.43
C ALA A 409 12.15 12.10 34.49
N ASP A 410 12.39 12.41 35.76
CA ASP A 410 12.27 11.46 36.88
C ASP A 410 10.87 10.85 36.98
N ASP A 411 9.82 11.64 36.73
CA ASP A 411 8.43 11.17 36.68
C ASP A 411 8.23 10.13 35.55
N LEU A 412 8.87 10.32 34.39
CA LEU A 412 8.80 9.38 33.27
C LEU A 412 9.60 8.10 33.54
N ILE A 413 10.77 8.22 34.19
CA ILE A 413 11.55 7.06 34.63
C ILE A 413 10.71 6.21 35.60
N SER A 414 10.07 6.88 36.58
CA SER A 414 9.16 6.23 37.54
C SER A 414 7.96 5.58 36.84
N ALA A 415 7.43 6.22 35.79
CA ALA A 415 6.37 5.67 34.94
C ALA A 415 6.84 4.52 34.02
N GLY A 416 8.14 4.25 33.93
CA GLY A 416 8.70 3.11 33.18
C GLY A 416 9.28 3.47 31.81
N VAL A 417 9.56 4.74 31.53
CA VAL A 417 10.29 5.17 30.33
C VAL A 417 11.79 5.14 30.61
N THR A 418 12.56 4.40 29.82
CA THR A 418 13.99 4.18 30.04
C THR A 418 14.88 4.95 29.07
N ARG A 419 14.38 5.26 27.86
CA ARG A 419 15.17 5.94 26.83
C ARG A 419 14.29 6.84 25.97
N VAL A 420 14.84 7.99 25.62
CA VAL A 420 14.24 8.94 24.69
C VAL A 420 15.31 9.40 23.70
N LEU A 421 15.02 9.24 22.40
CA LEU A 421 15.84 9.82 21.33
C LEU A 421 14.99 10.77 20.49
N ALA A 422 15.56 11.93 20.20
CA ALA A 422 15.06 12.78 19.13
C ALA A 422 15.62 12.28 17.81
N VAL A 423 14.75 12.02 16.85
CA VAL A 423 15.13 11.67 15.48
C VAL A 423 15.00 12.93 14.64
N ASP A 424 16.08 13.70 14.56
CA ASP A 424 16.09 15.02 13.91
C ASP A 424 15.91 14.92 12.39
N LYS A 425 16.39 13.82 11.80
CA LYS A 425 16.22 13.49 10.37
C LYS A 425 16.16 11.98 10.22
N LEU A 426 15.24 11.49 9.41
CA LEU A 426 15.17 10.10 8.98
C LEU A 426 14.71 10.01 7.53
N ARG A 427 15.06 8.90 6.88
CA ARG A 427 14.47 8.46 5.61
C ARG A 427 13.61 7.24 5.88
N LYS A 428 12.37 7.25 5.41
CA LYS A 428 11.47 6.09 5.39
C LYS A 428 11.33 5.66 3.94
N VAL A 429 11.61 4.40 3.65
CA VAL A 429 11.44 3.84 2.31
C VAL A 429 10.34 2.80 2.35
N ASN A 430 9.40 2.90 1.42
CA ASN A 430 8.28 1.98 1.27
C ASN A 430 8.29 1.40 -0.14
N ALA A 431 8.24 0.08 -0.28
CA ALA A 431 8.18 -0.61 -1.56
C ALA A 431 6.84 -1.34 -1.73
N VAL A 432 6.29 -1.32 -2.95
CA VAL A 432 5.08 -2.08 -3.30
C VAL A 432 5.50 -3.47 -3.79
N VAL A 433 4.99 -4.50 -3.11
CA VAL A 433 5.22 -5.91 -3.48
C VAL A 433 4.00 -6.55 -4.16
N GLY A 434 2.88 -5.81 -4.25
CA GLY A 434 1.66 -6.26 -4.91
C GLY A 434 0.45 -5.53 -4.34
N PHE A 435 -0.72 -6.15 -4.49
CA PHE A 435 -1.93 -5.72 -3.82
C PHE A 435 -2.89 -6.90 -3.67
N THR A 436 -3.88 -6.75 -2.80
CA THR A 436 -4.97 -7.70 -2.60
C THR A 436 -6.32 -7.02 -2.87
N ARG A 437 -7.39 -7.80 -3.03
CA ARG A 437 -8.76 -7.30 -3.18
C ARG A 437 -9.69 -8.09 -2.28
N ILE A 438 -10.80 -7.48 -1.88
CA ILE A 438 -11.83 -8.03 -0.98
C ILE A 438 -11.32 -8.21 0.45
N ASP A 439 -10.23 -8.97 0.62
CA ASP A 439 -9.55 -9.20 1.87
C ASP A 439 -8.18 -8.53 1.85
N GLU A 440 -7.84 -7.84 2.93
CA GLU A 440 -6.55 -7.19 3.13
C GLU A 440 -5.42 -8.21 3.34
N MET A 441 -4.17 -7.80 3.09
CA MET A 441 -2.95 -8.61 3.25
C MET A 441 -2.88 -9.38 4.58
N GLU A 442 -3.15 -8.74 5.72
CA GLU A 442 -3.14 -9.42 7.02
C GLU A 442 -4.25 -10.48 7.20
N ARG A 443 -5.29 -10.43 6.36
CA ARG A 443 -6.43 -11.37 6.35
C ARG A 443 -6.25 -12.49 5.32
N ALA A 444 -5.22 -12.38 4.48
CA ALA A 444 -4.87 -13.40 3.50
C ALA A 444 -3.99 -14.46 4.16
N ASN A 445 -4.55 -15.62 4.47
CA ASN A 445 -3.78 -16.73 5.06
C ASN A 445 -2.72 -17.32 4.09
N ASP A 446 -2.91 -17.11 2.79
CA ASP A 446 -1.98 -17.48 1.73
C ASP A 446 -1.55 -16.20 0.98
N LEU A 447 -0.67 -15.45 1.64
CA LEU A 447 -0.13 -14.18 1.15
C LEU A 447 0.47 -14.30 -0.25
N PRO A 448 1.33 -15.29 -0.54
CA PRO A 448 1.89 -15.45 -1.89
C PRO A 448 0.81 -15.72 -2.95
N ALA A 449 -0.20 -16.56 -2.66
CA ALA A 449 -1.22 -16.91 -3.65
C ALA A 449 -2.24 -15.80 -3.91
N ARG A 450 -2.45 -14.89 -2.96
CA ARG A 450 -3.45 -13.81 -3.07
C ARG A 450 -2.89 -12.47 -3.55
N LEU A 451 -1.56 -12.34 -3.65
CA LEU A 451 -0.93 -11.14 -4.18
C LEU A 451 -1.11 -11.05 -5.69
N ALA A 452 -1.84 -10.04 -6.14
CA ALA A 452 -2.00 -9.78 -7.57
C ALA A 452 -0.64 -9.40 -8.19
N PRO A 453 -0.30 -9.94 -9.38
CA PRO A 453 0.98 -9.68 -10.03
C PRO A 453 1.10 -8.23 -10.48
N LEU A 454 2.33 -7.70 -10.44
CA LEU A 454 2.67 -6.35 -10.89
C LEU A 454 3.19 -6.30 -12.35
N THR A 455 3.52 -7.45 -12.93
CA THR A 455 3.96 -7.62 -14.32
C THR A 455 3.23 -8.79 -14.99
N ARG A 456 3.17 -8.79 -16.32
CA ARG A 456 2.47 -9.80 -17.14
C ARG A 456 3.02 -11.22 -16.95
N ASN A 457 4.32 -11.34 -16.69
CA ASN A 457 4.99 -12.61 -16.43
C ASN A 457 5.06 -12.97 -14.94
N GLY A 458 4.56 -12.11 -14.04
CA GLY A 458 4.68 -12.27 -12.59
C GLY A 458 6.10 -12.16 -12.02
N ARG A 459 7.10 -11.83 -12.85
CA ARG A 459 8.52 -11.77 -12.49
C ARG A 459 9.12 -10.40 -12.83
N PRO A 460 8.89 -9.37 -12.00
CA PRO A 460 9.47 -8.05 -12.22
C PRO A 460 10.99 -8.07 -12.00
N ALA A 461 11.73 -7.26 -12.76
CA ALA A 461 13.18 -7.05 -12.60
C ALA A 461 13.53 -5.93 -11.59
N TRP A 462 12.55 -5.14 -11.18
CA TRP A 462 12.68 -4.04 -10.25
C TRP A 462 11.35 -3.83 -9.51
N ALA A 463 11.38 -3.17 -8.35
CA ALA A 463 10.16 -2.82 -7.62
C ALA A 463 10.00 -1.32 -7.46
N VAL A 464 8.76 -0.83 -7.48
CA VAL A 464 8.49 0.58 -7.21
C VAL A 464 8.57 0.85 -5.72
N ALA A 465 9.27 1.91 -5.35
CA ALA A 465 9.38 2.39 -3.98
C ALA A 465 9.22 3.91 -3.91
N ALA A 466 8.86 4.40 -2.73
CA ALA A 466 8.86 5.82 -2.39
C ALA A 466 9.80 6.05 -1.21
N GLU A 467 10.62 7.09 -1.31
CA GLU A 467 11.42 7.62 -0.21
C GLU A 467 10.74 8.87 0.34
N ASP A 468 10.38 8.83 1.62
CA ASP A 468 9.91 9.98 2.36
C ASP A 468 10.97 10.41 3.38
N ARG A 469 11.05 11.71 3.66
CA ARG A 469 11.95 12.27 4.68
C ARG A 469 11.14 12.83 5.83
N GLY A 470 11.70 12.73 7.03
CA GLY A 470 10.94 13.05 8.22
C GLY A 470 11.77 13.26 9.47
N GLU A 471 11.03 13.39 10.57
CA GLU A 471 11.55 13.49 11.91
C GLU A 471 10.68 12.67 12.86
N GLY A 472 11.14 12.45 14.09
CA GLY A 472 10.40 11.67 15.06
C GLY A 472 10.91 11.72 16.49
N ILE A 473 10.19 11.01 17.36
CA ILE A 473 10.56 10.76 18.75
C ILE A 473 10.50 9.27 18.99
N TYR A 474 11.63 8.70 19.41
CA TYR A 474 11.71 7.33 19.88
C TYR A 474 11.61 7.29 21.40
N LEU A 475 10.74 6.41 21.91
CA LEU A 475 10.52 6.15 23.33
C LEU A 475 10.71 4.66 23.60
N GLN A 476 11.46 4.36 24.65
CA GLN A 476 11.63 2.99 25.15
C GLN A 476 11.02 2.85 26.53
N LEU A 477 10.29 1.76 26.75
CA LEU A 477 9.79 1.37 28.06
C LEU A 477 10.77 0.39 28.72
N ASP A 478 10.66 0.26 30.04
CA ASP A 478 11.34 -0.76 30.82
C ASP A 478 10.81 -2.14 30.42
N GLU A 479 11.66 -2.91 29.72
CA GLU A 479 11.30 -4.23 29.20
C GLU A 479 10.90 -5.20 30.32
N HIS A 480 11.61 -5.19 31.45
CA HIS A 480 11.31 -6.08 32.56
C HIS A 480 9.96 -5.78 33.19
N ARG A 481 9.62 -4.49 33.34
CA ARG A 481 8.29 -4.07 33.81
C ARG A 481 7.20 -4.45 32.82
N VAL A 482 7.44 -4.27 31.51
CA VAL A 482 6.48 -4.65 30.46
C VAL A 482 6.27 -6.17 30.45
N ALA A 483 7.34 -6.96 30.60
CA ALA A 483 7.26 -8.42 30.66
C ALA A 483 6.47 -8.89 31.89
N ALA A 484 6.72 -8.31 33.07
CA ALA A 484 5.98 -8.63 34.29
C ALA A 484 4.48 -8.32 34.14
N TRP A 485 4.16 -7.13 33.63
CA TRP A 485 2.78 -6.73 33.34
C TRP A 485 2.10 -7.64 32.32
N GLU A 486 2.82 -8.04 31.27
CA GLU A 486 2.30 -8.93 30.23
C GLU A 486 1.90 -10.30 30.80
N GLN A 487 2.68 -10.87 31.74
CA GLN A 487 2.33 -12.16 32.37
C GLN A 487 1.01 -12.07 33.15
N GLU A 488 0.77 -10.96 33.84
CA GLU A 488 -0.50 -10.72 34.53
C GLU A 488 -1.65 -10.63 33.51
N VAL A 489 -1.48 -9.86 32.44
CA VAL A 489 -2.51 -9.69 31.39
C VAL A 489 -2.83 -10.99 30.67
N LEU A 490 -1.83 -11.82 30.36
CA LEU A 490 -2.03 -13.12 29.72
C LEU A 490 -2.95 -14.05 30.53
N SER A 491 -3.00 -13.89 31.86
CA SER A 491 -3.89 -14.63 32.76
C SER A 491 -5.26 -13.97 33.00
N SER A 492 -5.49 -12.78 32.44
CA SER A 492 -6.70 -11.99 32.70
C SER A 492 -7.86 -12.40 31.80
N LYS A 493 -9.09 -12.30 32.33
CA LYS A 493 -10.30 -12.53 31.54
C LYS A 493 -10.38 -11.61 30.31
N LEU A 494 -9.91 -10.37 30.43
CA LEU A 494 -9.94 -9.40 29.33
C LEU A 494 -9.13 -9.88 28.13
N TRP A 495 -7.96 -10.48 28.37
CA TRP A 495 -7.13 -11.01 27.30
C TRP A 495 -7.77 -12.22 26.61
N ASP A 496 -8.44 -13.09 27.37
CA ASP A 496 -9.23 -14.19 26.80
C ASP A 496 -10.33 -13.68 25.86
N ASP A 497 -11.01 -12.59 26.22
CA ASP A 497 -12.04 -11.98 25.35
C ASP A 497 -11.41 -11.45 24.05
N HIS A 498 -10.23 -10.81 24.11
CA HIS A 498 -9.49 -10.37 22.92
C HIS A 498 -9.06 -11.56 22.04
N ARG A 499 -8.48 -12.61 22.63
CA ARG A 499 -8.04 -13.82 21.94
C ARG A 499 -9.20 -14.55 21.27
N GLU A 500 -10.33 -14.68 21.96
CA GLU A 500 -11.50 -15.33 21.39
C GLU A 500 -12.13 -14.49 20.26
N SER A 501 -12.13 -13.16 20.40
CA SER A 501 -12.56 -12.28 19.29
C SER A 501 -11.66 -12.40 18.06
N HIS A 502 -10.35 -12.49 18.27
CA HIS A 502 -9.39 -12.78 17.20
C HIS A 502 -9.71 -14.09 16.49
N ARG A 503 -9.87 -15.20 17.24
CA ARG A 503 -10.21 -16.52 16.68
C ARG A 503 -11.51 -16.51 15.89
N ARG A 504 -12.57 -15.88 16.41
CA ARG A 504 -13.84 -15.73 15.67
C ARG A 504 -13.63 -14.96 14.36
N ASN A 505 -12.91 -13.84 14.42
CA ASN A 505 -12.66 -13.00 13.25
C ASN A 505 -11.80 -13.71 12.19
N PHE A 506 -10.82 -14.49 12.64
CA PHE A 506 -9.99 -15.34 11.80
C PHE A 506 -10.82 -16.45 11.12
N ASN A 507 -11.63 -17.18 11.89
CA ASN A 507 -12.45 -18.28 11.39
C ASN A 507 -13.58 -17.81 10.45
N ALA A 508 -14.23 -16.69 10.74
CA ALA A 508 -15.31 -16.14 9.91
C ALA A 508 -14.87 -15.72 8.50
N ARG A 509 -13.55 -15.52 8.30
CA ARG A 509 -12.96 -15.08 7.03
C ARG A 509 -12.05 -16.12 6.40
N PHE A 510 -12.04 -17.33 6.96
CA PHE A 510 -11.28 -18.45 6.48
C PHE A 510 -11.88 -18.96 5.16
N SER A 511 -11.09 -18.94 4.08
CA SER A 511 -11.48 -19.58 2.83
C SER A 511 -11.40 -21.10 3.00
N GLN A 512 -12.37 -21.84 2.46
CA GLN A 512 -12.40 -23.31 2.47
C GLN A 512 -11.16 -23.96 1.80
N THR A 513 -10.32 -23.16 1.14
CA THR A 513 -9.12 -23.58 0.39
C THR A 513 -7.78 -23.35 1.12
N SER A 514 -7.77 -22.82 2.35
CA SER A 514 -6.53 -22.55 3.10
C SER A 514 -6.09 -23.75 3.95
N SER A 515 -4.77 -23.93 4.11
CA SER A 515 -4.17 -24.86 5.07
C SER A 515 -4.59 -24.52 6.51
N ASP A 516 -4.69 -25.54 7.38
CA ASP A 516 -5.02 -25.38 8.80
C ASP A 516 -3.90 -24.60 9.52
N VAL A 517 -4.17 -23.35 9.87
CA VAL A 517 -3.22 -22.44 10.53
C VAL A 517 -3.79 -22.08 11.90
N ASP A 518 -3.01 -22.28 12.95
CA ASP A 518 -3.38 -21.88 14.30
C ASP A 518 -3.59 -20.34 14.36
N PRO A 519 -4.81 -19.85 14.64
CA PRO A 519 -5.11 -18.42 14.71
C PRO A 519 -4.21 -17.67 15.70
N ASP A 520 -3.81 -18.31 16.80
CA ASP A 520 -3.06 -17.66 17.87
C ASP A 520 -1.64 -17.28 17.44
N THR A 521 -1.07 -17.98 16.44
CA THR A 521 0.23 -17.62 15.84
C THR A 521 0.22 -16.25 15.17
N ARG A 522 -0.97 -15.75 14.80
CA ARG A 522 -1.18 -14.44 14.14
C ARG A 522 -1.56 -13.34 15.14
N LEU A 523 -1.84 -13.68 16.40
CA LEU A 523 -2.17 -12.71 17.43
C LEU A 523 -0.88 -12.14 18.03
N LYS A 524 -0.67 -10.83 17.90
CA LYS A 524 0.45 -10.16 18.57
C LYS A 524 0.25 -10.18 20.10
N PRO A 525 1.34 -10.25 20.89
CA PRO A 525 1.26 -10.40 22.34
C PRO A 525 0.76 -9.11 23.03
N PRO A 526 0.31 -9.16 24.30
CA PRO A 526 -0.20 -8.00 25.02
C PRO A 526 0.74 -6.79 25.04
N ARG A 527 2.06 -6.99 25.13
CA ARG A 527 3.04 -5.88 25.07
C ARG A 527 2.93 -5.06 23.77
N TYR A 528 2.59 -5.71 22.66
CA TYR A 528 2.40 -5.05 21.38
C TYR A 528 1.18 -4.12 21.44
N TRP A 529 0.08 -4.59 22.00
CA TRP A 529 -1.17 -3.81 22.12
C TRP A 529 -1.08 -2.70 23.17
N LEU A 530 -0.28 -2.89 24.22
CA LEU A 530 0.11 -1.82 25.15
C LEU A 530 0.77 -0.67 24.39
N ILE A 531 1.82 -0.98 23.63
CA ILE A 531 2.61 0.02 22.92
C ILE A 531 1.81 0.65 21.77
N HIS A 532 1.00 -0.12 21.04
CA HIS A 532 0.07 0.37 20.03
C HIS A 532 -0.93 1.38 20.63
N THR A 533 -1.56 1.03 21.75
CA THR A 533 -2.51 1.94 22.42
C THR A 533 -1.78 3.20 22.93
N LEU A 534 -0.56 3.06 23.45
CA LEU A 534 0.26 4.19 23.89
C LEU A 534 0.60 5.14 22.73
N SER A 535 1.06 4.61 21.60
CA SER A 535 1.34 5.38 20.39
C SER A 535 0.14 6.19 19.93
N HIS A 536 -1.06 5.61 19.99
CA HIS A 536 -2.30 6.29 19.60
C HIS A 536 -2.65 7.48 20.50
N VAL A 537 -2.59 7.31 21.82
CA VAL A 537 -2.87 8.44 22.73
C VAL A 537 -1.81 9.53 22.61
N LEU A 538 -0.56 9.15 22.31
CA LEU A 538 0.53 10.10 22.08
C LEU A 538 0.40 10.84 20.76
N ILE A 539 0.08 10.16 19.66
CA ILE A 539 -0.16 10.80 18.36
C ILE A 539 -1.22 11.89 18.50
N ARG A 540 -2.32 11.60 19.21
CA ARG A 540 -3.41 12.55 19.44
C ARG A 540 -2.95 13.77 20.23
N GLU A 541 -2.16 13.57 21.29
CA GLU A 541 -1.68 14.67 22.11
C GLU A 541 -0.57 15.47 21.41
N MET A 542 0.39 14.80 20.79
CA MET A 542 1.49 15.42 20.05
C MET A 542 0.99 16.24 18.86
N ALA A 543 -0.07 15.82 18.17
CA ALA A 543 -0.70 16.61 17.10
C ALA A 543 -1.21 17.98 17.60
N MET A 544 -1.64 18.09 18.87
CA MET A 544 -2.09 19.37 19.43
C MET A 544 -0.95 20.36 19.67
N TYR A 545 0.29 19.87 19.85
CA TYR A 545 1.45 20.70 20.20
C TYR A 545 2.46 20.89 19.06
N SER A 546 2.58 19.92 18.15
CA SER A 546 3.61 19.91 17.10
C SER A 546 3.25 20.76 15.88
N GLY A 547 2.00 21.19 15.75
CA GLY A 547 1.50 21.88 14.56
C GLY A 547 1.18 20.94 13.39
N TYR A 548 1.41 19.64 13.54
CA TYR A 548 1.04 18.61 12.58
C TYR A 548 -0.37 18.08 12.82
N SER A 549 -1.04 17.66 11.75
CA SER A 549 -2.30 16.94 11.88
C SER A 549 -2.05 15.53 12.45
N ALA A 550 -2.99 14.96 13.18
CA ALA A 550 -2.86 13.57 13.65
C ALA A 550 -2.68 12.58 12.48
N ALA A 551 -3.29 12.86 11.33
CA ALA A 551 -3.21 12.01 10.13
C ALA A 551 -1.84 12.04 9.42
N SER A 552 -0.99 13.02 9.73
CA SER A 552 0.39 13.13 9.23
C SER A 552 1.43 12.52 10.18
N LEU A 553 1.03 12.18 11.41
CA LEU A 553 1.87 11.41 12.32
C LEU A 553 1.60 9.92 12.11
N SER A 554 2.64 9.11 12.11
CA SER A 554 2.53 7.65 12.04
C SER A 554 3.34 7.01 13.14
N GLU A 555 2.89 5.86 13.61
CA GLU A 555 3.62 5.04 14.58
C GLU A 555 4.54 4.04 13.89
N ARG A 556 5.57 3.63 14.62
CA ARG A 556 6.40 2.46 14.34
C ARG A 556 6.60 1.71 15.65
N ILE A 557 6.14 0.47 15.73
CA ILE A 557 6.04 -0.26 16.99
C ILE A 557 7.16 -1.31 17.11
N TYR A 558 7.95 -1.22 18.19
CA TYR A 558 8.97 -2.21 18.54
C TYR A 558 8.53 -2.99 19.78
N ALA A 559 7.77 -4.06 19.58
CA ALA A 559 7.17 -4.81 20.68
C ALA A 559 7.11 -6.32 20.40
N TRP A 560 8.05 -7.07 20.96
CA TRP A 560 8.11 -8.54 20.85
C TRP A 560 8.80 -9.15 22.08
N PRO A 561 8.45 -10.40 22.44
CA PRO A 561 9.15 -11.15 23.48
C PRO A 561 10.54 -11.57 22.99
N ALA A 562 11.43 -11.92 23.91
CA ALA A 562 12.72 -12.51 23.56
C ALA A 562 12.51 -13.86 22.88
N SER A 563 13.36 -14.17 21.90
CA SER A 563 13.50 -15.50 21.29
C SER A 563 14.98 -15.82 21.13
N ASP A 564 15.30 -17.03 20.71
CA ASP A 564 16.70 -17.47 20.54
C ASP A 564 17.50 -16.55 19.60
N ASP A 565 16.84 -16.00 18.58
CA ASP A 565 17.48 -15.17 17.54
C ASP A 565 17.48 -13.66 17.84
N ARG A 566 16.73 -13.18 18.84
CA ARG A 566 16.60 -11.73 19.10
C ARG A 566 16.17 -11.39 20.53
N PRO A 567 16.72 -10.29 21.09
CA PRO A 567 16.29 -9.79 22.39
C PRO A 567 14.86 -9.24 22.34
N ALA A 568 14.20 -9.21 23.49
CA ALA A 568 12.90 -8.57 23.64
C ALA A 568 12.96 -7.07 23.29
N ALA A 569 11.83 -6.54 22.82
CA ALA A 569 11.67 -5.12 22.58
C ALA A 569 10.38 -4.58 23.20
N ALA A 570 10.48 -3.35 23.70
CA ALA A 570 9.38 -2.58 24.26
C ALA A 570 9.63 -1.08 24.02
N GLY A 571 9.32 -0.61 22.81
CA GLY A 571 9.46 0.79 22.45
C GLY A 571 8.61 1.16 21.24
N LEU A 572 8.56 2.46 20.95
CA LEU A 572 7.84 3.02 19.82
C LEU A 572 8.59 4.21 19.26
N LEU A 573 8.32 4.50 17.98
CA LEU A 573 8.79 5.69 17.31
C LEU A 573 7.59 6.37 16.63
N ILE A 574 7.31 7.61 17.02
CA ILE A 574 6.31 8.44 16.35
C ILE A 574 7.05 9.31 15.34
N VAL A 575 6.63 9.25 14.08
CA VAL A 575 7.27 9.98 12.98
C VAL A 575 6.26 10.80 12.20
N THR A 576 6.76 11.87 11.59
CA THR A 576 6.08 12.57 10.50
C THR A 576 6.97 12.52 9.27
N THR A 577 6.40 12.21 8.11
CA THR A 577 7.13 12.08 6.86
C THR A 577 6.45 12.87 5.75
N ALA A 578 7.24 13.48 4.87
CA ALA A 578 6.76 14.19 3.68
C ALA A 578 7.55 13.76 2.44
N SER A 579 6.86 13.74 1.29
CA SER A 579 7.41 13.34 -0.01
C SER A 579 8.16 14.45 -0.73
N ASP A 580 7.93 15.72 -0.36
CA ASP A 580 8.42 16.91 -1.08
C ASP A 580 9.40 17.72 -0.18
N SER A 581 10.42 18.32 -0.81
CA SER A 581 11.72 18.80 -0.29
C SER A 581 11.78 19.72 0.96
N ASP A 582 12.96 19.67 1.61
CA ASP A 582 13.52 20.44 2.77
C ASP A 582 13.17 20.04 4.20
N GLY A 583 12.40 18.97 4.37
CA GLY A 583 12.21 18.33 5.67
C GLY A 583 11.14 18.97 6.54
N THR A 584 10.97 18.39 7.72
CA THR A 584 9.96 18.77 8.72
C THR A 584 10.41 20.03 9.48
N LEU A 585 9.45 20.79 10.01
CA LEU A 585 9.69 22.09 10.67
C LEU A 585 10.28 21.95 12.09
N GLY A 586 10.66 20.75 12.53
CA GLY A 586 11.16 20.51 13.89
C GLY A 586 10.07 20.43 14.96
N GLY A 587 8.79 20.55 14.58
CA GLY A 587 7.67 20.65 15.52
C GLY A 587 7.48 19.40 16.38
N LEU A 588 7.73 18.21 15.82
CA LEU A 588 7.66 16.96 16.56
C LEU A 588 8.94 16.77 17.38
N VAL A 589 10.12 17.02 16.79
CA VAL A 589 11.41 16.91 17.49
C VAL A 589 11.47 17.81 18.73
N GLN A 590 10.88 19.01 18.68
CA GLN A 590 10.83 19.92 19.83
C GLN A 590 10.10 19.29 21.04
N LEU A 591 9.12 18.42 20.81
CA LEU A 591 8.40 17.72 21.88
C LEU A 591 9.25 16.66 22.57
N SER A 592 10.40 16.26 22.00
CA SER A 592 11.35 15.33 22.63
C SER A 592 12.14 15.93 23.79
N SER A 593 12.08 17.25 24.00
CA SER A 593 12.75 17.86 25.15
C SER A 593 12.12 17.35 26.45
N THR A 594 12.95 17.20 27.49
CA THR A 594 12.58 16.52 28.74
C THR A 594 11.26 17.04 29.33
N ALA A 595 11.13 18.37 29.50
CA ALA A 595 9.94 18.99 30.06
C ALA A 595 8.72 18.93 29.12
N SER A 596 8.93 19.03 27.80
CA SER A 596 7.83 18.93 26.84
C SER A 596 7.27 17.52 26.79
N LEU A 597 8.13 16.50 26.73
CA LEU A 597 7.73 15.11 26.65
C LEU A 597 7.01 14.67 27.93
N GLU A 598 7.52 15.05 29.10
CA GLU A 598 6.87 14.81 30.39
C GLU A 598 5.43 15.35 30.39
N ARG A 599 5.26 16.61 29.98
CA ARG A 599 3.94 17.24 29.87
C ARG A 599 3.04 16.50 28.88
N VAL A 600 3.54 16.14 27.70
CA VAL A 600 2.78 15.42 26.67
C VAL A 600 2.34 14.04 27.16
N MET A 601 3.25 13.24 27.73
CA MET A 601 2.94 11.92 28.28
C MET A 601 1.87 12.00 29.36
N LYS A 602 2.04 12.92 30.32
CA LYS A 602 1.08 13.12 31.41
C LYS A 602 -0.31 13.47 30.87
N ARG A 603 -0.40 14.42 29.92
CA ARG A 603 -1.67 14.80 29.32
C ARG A 603 -2.31 13.68 28.49
N ALA A 604 -1.51 12.93 27.73
CA ALA A 604 -1.99 11.78 26.96
C ALA A 604 -2.63 10.72 27.86
N LEU A 605 -1.97 10.38 28.98
CA LEU A 605 -2.49 9.44 29.97
C LEU A 605 -3.72 10.00 30.72
N GLU A 606 -3.71 11.27 31.12
CA GLU A 606 -4.87 11.95 31.73
C GLU A 606 -6.11 11.95 30.81
N ARG A 607 -5.90 12.08 29.49
CA ARG A 607 -6.97 11.96 28.48
C ARG A 607 -7.39 10.53 28.26
N ALA A 608 -6.49 9.56 28.34
CA ALA A 608 -6.83 8.14 28.24
C ALA A 608 -7.84 7.72 29.34
N HIS A 609 -7.84 8.36 30.51
CA HIS A 609 -8.85 8.14 31.54
C HIS A 609 -10.27 8.58 31.18
N ARG A 610 -10.47 9.40 30.13
CA ARG A 610 -11.74 10.06 29.85
C ARG A 610 -12.17 9.92 28.38
N CYS A 611 -13.37 9.39 28.16
CA CYS A 611 -14.04 9.40 26.87
C CYS A 611 -15.46 9.95 27.02
N SER A 612 -15.92 10.72 26.04
CA SER A 612 -17.31 11.22 26.02
C SER A 612 -18.35 10.10 25.89
N SER A 613 -17.93 8.91 25.46
CA SER A 613 -18.76 7.71 25.37
C SER A 613 -18.63 6.79 26.58
N ASP A 614 -17.96 7.22 27.66
CA ASP A 614 -17.94 6.46 28.92
C ASP A 614 -19.31 6.57 29.62
N PRO A 615 -19.78 5.50 30.31
CA PRO A 615 -19.08 4.27 30.65
C PRO A 615 -19.06 3.19 29.55
N VAL A 616 -19.84 3.34 28.49
CA VAL A 616 -19.97 2.34 27.41
C VAL A 616 -18.62 2.03 26.77
N CYS A 617 -17.82 3.06 26.48
CA CYS A 617 -16.48 2.88 25.94
C CYS A 617 -15.53 2.24 26.95
N ALA A 618 -15.42 2.76 28.18
CA ALA A 618 -14.53 2.22 29.22
C ALA A 618 -14.79 0.74 29.56
N GLN A 619 -16.04 0.28 29.50
CA GLN A 619 -16.42 -1.10 29.83
C GLN A 619 -16.50 -2.04 28.61
N ARG A 620 -16.29 -1.52 27.39
CA ARG A 620 -16.41 -2.31 26.16
C ARG A 620 -15.41 -3.47 26.15
N THR A 621 -15.89 -4.67 25.87
CA THR A 621 -15.06 -5.87 25.68
C THR A 621 -15.41 -6.47 24.32
N PRO A 622 -14.43 -6.96 23.54
CA PRO A 622 -14.71 -7.56 22.24
C PRO A 622 -15.35 -8.95 22.44
N LYS A 623 -16.68 -9.00 22.36
CA LYS A 623 -17.46 -10.22 22.59
C LYS A 623 -18.66 -10.32 21.64
N GLU A 624 -19.14 -11.54 21.46
CA GLU A 624 -20.36 -11.84 20.72
C GLU A 624 -21.57 -11.09 21.32
N PRO A 625 -22.49 -10.54 20.50
CA PRO A 625 -22.62 -10.64 19.04
C PRO A 625 -21.85 -9.59 18.22
N GLU A 626 -21.01 -8.78 18.86
CA GLU A 626 -20.34 -7.66 18.19
C GLU A 626 -19.02 -8.14 17.51
N ASP A 627 -18.83 -7.84 16.21
CA ASP A 627 -17.66 -8.28 15.40
C ASP A 627 -16.50 -7.27 15.41
N PHE A 628 -16.35 -6.47 16.47
CA PHE A 628 -15.19 -5.58 16.59
C PHE A 628 -14.04 -6.23 17.38
N LEU A 629 -12.83 -5.79 17.03
CA LEU A 629 -11.57 -6.29 17.59
C LEU A 629 -10.95 -5.37 18.65
N HIS A 630 -11.60 -4.26 19.03
CA HIS A 630 -11.05 -3.31 20.00
C HIS A 630 -11.77 -3.42 21.35
N GLY A 631 -11.06 -3.06 22.43
CA GLY A 631 -11.59 -3.02 23.78
C GLY A 631 -12.09 -1.63 24.16
N ALA A 632 -11.54 -1.03 25.21
CA ALA A 632 -11.93 0.31 25.67
C ALA A 632 -11.39 1.44 24.77
N ALA A 633 -11.75 1.45 23.49
CA ALA A 633 -11.28 2.38 22.47
C ALA A 633 -12.41 2.78 21.51
N CYS A 634 -12.38 4.02 21.01
CA CYS A 634 -13.29 4.53 19.98
C CYS A 634 -12.65 5.75 19.27
N HIS A 635 -13.33 6.28 18.25
CA HIS A 635 -12.91 7.48 17.52
C HIS A 635 -12.64 8.71 18.41
N THR A 636 -13.33 8.84 19.54
CA THR A 636 -13.17 9.99 20.43
C THR A 636 -11.92 9.91 21.32
N CYS A 637 -11.47 8.70 21.70
CA CYS A 637 -10.42 8.55 22.70
C CYS A 637 -9.10 7.97 22.17
N ALA A 638 -9.14 6.96 21.29
CA ALA A 638 -7.94 6.17 20.98
C ALA A 638 -7.78 5.83 19.49
N MET A 639 -8.83 5.82 18.67
CA MET A 639 -8.62 5.51 17.24
C MET A 639 -7.90 6.67 16.52
N ALA A 640 -7.02 6.32 15.58
CA ALA A 640 -6.23 7.20 14.73
C ALA A 640 -6.61 7.01 13.24
N SER A 641 -6.06 7.87 12.36
CA SER A 641 -6.20 7.72 10.91
C SER A 641 -5.60 6.39 10.44
N GLU A 642 -6.14 5.83 9.36
CA GLU A 642 -5.60 4.61 8.72
C GLU A 642 -4.14 4.82 8.29
N THR A 643 -3.80 6.01 7.79
CA THR A 643 -2.44 6.41 7.41
C THR A 643 -1.46 6.54 8.59
N SER A 644 -1.98 6.58 9.81
CA SER A 644 -1.19 6.77 11.04
C SER A 644 -0.90 5.47 11.79
N CYS A 645 -1.71 4.44 11.58
CA CYS A 645 -1.76 3.22 12.39
C CYS A 645 -1.21 2.03 11.58
N GLU A 646 -0.28 1.27 12.15
CA GLU A 646 0.29 0.08 11.48
C GLU A 646 -0.66 -1.14 11.55
N ARG A 647 -1.74 -1.08 12.36
CA ARG A 647 -2.63 -2.22 12.66
C ARG A 647 -4.13 -1.91 12.56
N ALA A 648 -4.51 -0.95 11.72
CA ALA A 648 -5.91 -0.64 11.41
C ALA A 648 -6.82 -0.47 12.65
N ASN A 649 -6.33 0.18 13.71
CA ASN A 649 -7.03 0.41 14.98
C ASN A 649 -7.53 -0.88 15.70
N ARG A 650 -6.96 -2.05 15.40
CA ARG A 650 -7.35 -3.32 16.03
C ARG A 650 -6.73 -3.46 17.43
N PHE A 651 -7.45 -4.15 18.33
CA PHE A 651 -7.01 -4.49 19.69
C PHE A 651 -6.58 -3.32 20.57
N LEU A 652 -6.93 -2.08 20.20
CA LEU A 652 -6.74 -0.90 21.05
C LEU A 652 -7.54 -1.04 22.34
N ASP A 653 -6.90 -0.78 23.47
CA ASP A 653 -7.56 -0.87 24.78
C ASP A 653 -6.90 0.06 25.81
N ARG A 654 -7.59 1.15 26.18
CA ARG A 654 -7.08 2.13 27.17
C ARG A 654 -6.78 1.50 28.53
N ARG A 655 -7.42 0.38 28.87
CA ARG A 655 -7.16 -0.36 30.11
C ARG A 655 -5.72 -0.86 30.22
N PHE A 656 -5.04 -1.13 29.09
CA PHE A 656 -3.64 -1.52 29.13
C PHE A 656 -2.75 -0.37 29.63
N LEU A 657 -3.15 0.89 29.40
CA LEU A 657 -2.40 2.07 29.81
C LEU A 657 -2.77 2.54 31.21
N VAL A 658 -4.06 2.74 31.47
CA VAL A 658 -4.55 3.44 32.66
C VAL A 658 -5.66 2.68 33.38
N PRO A 659 -5.81 2.84 34.72
CA PRO A 659 -6.89 2.21 35.48
C PRO A 659 -8.27 2.61 34.96
N LEU A 660 -8.99 1.64 34.40
CA LEU A 660 -10.37 1.74 33.96
C LEU A 660 -11.12 0.44 34.34
N PRO A 661 -12.46 0.48 34.50
CA PRO A 661 -13.23 -0.71 34.87
C PRO A 661 -13.05 -1.87 33.90
N GLY A 662 -12.95 -3.10 34.43
CA GLY A 662 -12.96 -4.33 33.63
C GLY A 662 -11.58 -4.90 33.28
N LEU A 663 -10.48 -4.32 33.76
CA LEU A 663 -9.19 -5.00 33.84
C LEU A 663 -8.97 -5.45 35.29
N GLU A 664 -8.75 -6.75 35.48
CA GLU A 664 -8.56 -7.37 36.79
C GLU A 664 -7.13 -7.20 37.33
N VAL A 665 -6.20 -6.87 36.45
CA VAL A 665 -4.78 -6.64 36.75
C VAL A 665 -4.45 -5.14 36.70
N ARG A 666 -3.28 -4.76 37.20
CA ARG A 666 -2.87 -3.35 37.22
C ARG A 666 -2.60 -2.86 35.79
N ALA A 667 -3.12 -1.68 35.45
CA ALA A 667 -2.74 -1.02 34.20
C ALA A 667 -1.26 -0.59 34.25
N PHE A 668 -0.56 -0.55 33.11
CA PHE A 668 0.89 -0.36 33.10
C PHE A 668 1.35 0.96 33.74
N PHE A 669 0.63 2.07 33.50
CA PHE A 669 0.89 3.39 34.11
C PHE A 669 0.00 3.68 35.33
N GLY A 670 -0.69 2.67 35.85
CA GLY A 670 -1.73 2.79 36.88
C GLY A 670 -1.28 2.60 38.31
#